data_AF-K9YRK7-F1
#
_entry.id   AF-K9YRK7-F1
#
_cell.length_a   1.000
_cell.length_b   1.000
_cell.length_c   1.000
_cell.angle_alpha   90.00
_cell.angle_beta   90.00
_cell.angle_gamma   90.00
#
_symmetry.space_group_name_H-M   'P 1'
#
loop_
_entity.id
_entity.type
_entity.pdbx_description
1 polymer ?
#
loop_
_entity_poly.entity_id
_entity_poly.type
_entity_poly.pdbx_seq_one_letter_code
_entity_poly.pdbx_strand_id
1 'polypeptide(L)'
;MISDQSLPPQNIEAEESILGGILLDPEAIARVAETLTPEAFYLQAHQTIYRAAIALYEQKKPTDLMTISTWLADQELLDKVGGKAKLAQLADRTVSAVNIDGYAQLVLDKYLRRQLINAGHKIVQLGFDTTEGLNLVLDRAEQSIFQITQDRPQSGLIPLSETLLETFDQIEGLYYEDQLPGINTGFYDLDSMTSGLQPSDLLILAGRPSMGKCLGKGTKVVMFDGTLKAVENIQVNDQLMGPDSKPRKVLSLARGREMMYWVCQKRGVDYRVNESHILSLKASGSEGRRVHGEVVNISVQDYLTKSQKFQQRHKGYKVAIDFPPQIVPIDPYLLGLWLGDGKLGDSRIFNIADEVIAELGVIAVREGYRLSHQPNGDRCDSWNLCAGENPEGFKIQLRRAQLLDQKWIPLCYLANTKAVRLELLAGLMDSDGYYCKDMQCFENTQKSKKLAEQIKFLADSLGFRTSIIRKQGSIKTSNFCGEYWRVRVSGNFEIIPTRIQYKKARNYASMRDWQVTGITIEPDGVDDYYGFELDGDGLFLLEDMTVTHNTAFGLNIARNIAGKYQLPVALFSLEMSKEQLSQRLLASEAKIESNRLRSGRLSGQDYQKLSDAIGTLSAIPIYIDDTATLTVMEMRSQARRLQAEQGQLGLVLLDYLQLMEGGGDNRVQELSRITRSLKTLAREIKAPVIALSQLSRGVEQRTNKRPMLSDLRESGCLTGDSLVTIADTGEEVPIKDLVGHSGFNVFALNLETWKLEKAPVSKVFSTGVKPTLELTTALGRKIIATGNHKFLTLDQGWVRLDELKEGDYIANPQILRLGTSDVYWDKITSITPTGESSPVYDLTVPKLHNFVANNIIVHNSIEQDADLVLMLYRDAYYNPDTPDRDLAEVIITKHRNGPTGTVKLLFNAELTEFRNLARNE
;
A
#
# COMPACT_ATOMS: atom_id res chain seq x y z
N MET A 1 2.01 -44.05 16.74
CA MET A 1 1.25 -45.30 16.87
C MET A 1 -0.03 -44.99 17.64
N ILE A 2 -1.13 -44.72 16.93
CA ILE A 2 -2.47 -44.76 17.52
C ILE A 2 -2.93 -46.20 17.28
N SER A 3 -3.43 -46.85 18.33
CA SER A 3 -3.83 -48.26 18.34
C SER A 3 -4.81 -48.60 17.20
N ASP A 4 -4.45 -49.55 16.36
CA ASP A 4 -5.16 -50.03 15.17
C ASP A 4 -6.43 -50.88 15.51
N GLN A 5 -7.09 -50.57 16.64
CA GLN A 5 -8.21 -51.35 17.19
C GLN A 5 -9.47 -50.52 17.53
N SER A 6 -9.53 -49.22 17.20
CA SER A 6 -10.80 -48.48 17.33
C SER A 6 -11.60 -48.57 16.03
N LEU A 7 -12.74 -49.26 16.08
CA LEU A 7 -13.74 -49.19 15.01
C LEU A 7 -14.08 -47.72 14.70
N PRO A 8 -14.28 -47.33 13.43
CA PRO A 8 -14.72 -45.99 13.08
C PRO A 8 -15.99 -45.61 13.86
N PRO A 9 -16.14 -44.34 14.31
CA PRO A 9 -17.31 -43.90 15.05
C PRO A 9 -18.61 -44.23 14.29
N GLN A 10 -19.48 -45.01 14.93
CA GLN A 10 -20.74 -45.50 14.35
C GLN A 10 -21.81 -45.65 15.43
N ASN A 11 -23.08 -45.58 15.05
CA ASN A 11 -24.21 -45.89 15.92
C ASN A 11 -25.28 -46.64 15.12
N ILE A 12 -25.13 -47.96 15.04
CA ILE A 12 -25.99 -48.83 14.23
C ILE A 12 -27.43 -48.82 14.76
N GLU A 13 -27.64 -48.74 16.07
CA GLU A 13 -28.98 -48.70 16.68
C GLU A 13 -29.75 -47.45 16.27
N ALA A 14 -29.09 -46.29 16.22
CA ALA A 14 -29.68 -45.04 15.74
C ALA A 14 -30.00 -45.12 14.23
N GLU A 15 -29.12 -45.72 13.43
CA GLU A 15 -29.37 -45.94 12.00
C GLU A 15 -30.58 -46.87 11.76
N GLU A 16 -30.64 -48.01 12.44
CA GLU A 16 -31.78 -48.94 12.37
C GLU A 16 -33.07 -48.24 12.81
N SER A 17 -32.99 -47.37 13.82
CA SER A 17 -34.14 -46.62 14.33
C SER A 17 -34.68 -45.57 13.36
N ILE A 18 -33.80 -44.89 12.61
CA ILE A 18 -34.21 -43.92 11.58
C ILE A 18 -34.86 -44.65 10.41
N LEU A 19 -34.24 -45.72 9.91
CA LEU A 19 -34.76 -46.49 8.78
C LEU A 19 -36.08 -47.19 9.10
N GLY A 20 -36.20 -47.82 10.27
CA GLY A 20 -37.47 -48.38 10.73
C GLY A 20 -38.56 -47.32 10.88
N GLY A 21 -38.19 -46.11 11.33
CA GLY A 21 -39.10 -44.99 11.51
C GLY A 21 -39.66 -44.52 10.17
N ILE A 22 -38.81 -44.42 9.14
CA ILE A 22 -39.21 -44.12 7.77
C ILE A 22 -40.14 -45.20 7.20
N LEU A 23 -39.85 -46.49 7.46
CA LEU A 23 -40.65 -47.61 6.96
C LEU A 23 -42.05 -47.70 7.61
N LEU A 24 -42.19 -47.20 8.85
CA LEU A 24 -43.45 -47.18 9.61
C LEU A 24 -44.28 -45.91 9.38
N ASP A 25 -43.61 -44.76 9.30
CA ASP A 25 -44.23 -43.44 9.15
C ASP A 25 -43.73 -42.77 7.86
N PRO A 26 -44.56 -42.69 6.81
CA PRO A 26 -44.21 -42.03 5.55
C PRO A 26 -43.86 -40.55 5.68
N GLU A 27 -44.24 -39.86 6.75
CA GLU A 27 -43.90 -38.45 6.99
C GLU A 27 -42.53 -38.29 7.68
N ALA A 28 -41.99 -39.36 8.26
CA ALA A 28 -40.72 -39.32 8.98
C ALA A 28 -39.54 -38.92 8.09
N ILE A 29 -39.52 -39.35 6.82
CA ILE A 29 -38.45 -39.02 5.88
C ILE A 29 -38.29 -37.51 5.68
N ALA A 30 -39.39 -36.75 5.68
CA ALA A 30 -39.37 -35.30 5.48
C ALA A 30 -38.58 -34.57 6.56
N ARG A 31 -38.61 -35.09 7.80
CA ARG A 31 -37.89 -34.49 8.94
C ARG A 31 -36.38 -34.75 8.90
N VAL A 32 -35.95 -35.85 8.28
CA VAL A 32 -34.54 -36.29 8.26
C VAL A 32 -33.82 -35.99 6.94
N ALA A 33 -34.55 -35.87 5.82
CA ALA A 33 -33.99 -35.69 4.48
C ALA A 33 -33.14 -34.42 4.34
N GLU A 34 -33.46 -33.36 5.08
CA GLU A 34 -32.67 -32.11 5.09
C GLU A 34 -31.39 -32.21 5.94
N THR A 35 -31.33 -33.16 6.86
CA THR A 35 -30.22 -33.27 7.83
C THR A 35 -29.20 -34.34 7.45
N LEU A 36 -29.64 -35.45 6.84
CA LEU A 36 -28.79 -36.62 6.56
C LEU A 36 -28.65 -36.87 5.06
N THR A 37 -27.43 -37.15 4.63
CA THR A 37 -27.14 -37.71 3.31
C THR A 37 -27.07 -39.24 3.39
N PRO A 38 -27.28 -39.98 2.28
CA PRO A 38 -27.10 -41.44 2.27
C PRO A 38 -25.75 -41.90 2.82
N GLU A 39 -24.69 -41.14 2.57
CA GLU A 39 -23.32 -41.42 3.01
C GLU A 39 -23.13 -41.27 4.53
N ALA A 40 -24.10 -40.65 5.23
CA ALA A 40 -24.09 -40.52 6.69
C ALA A 40 -24.26 -41.86 7.42
N PHE A 41 -24.83 -42.88 6.77
CA PHE A 41 -24.98 -44.22 7.33
C PHE A 41 -23.68 -45.02 7.18
N TYR A 42 -23.28 -45.75 8.22
CA TYR A 42 -22.06 -46.54 8.20
C TYR A 42 -22.21 -47.82 7.37
N LEU A 43 -23.35 -48.50 7.47
CA LEU A 43 -23.59 -49.75 6.75
C LEU A 43 -24.07 -49.47 5.32
N GLN A 44 -23.41 -50.09 4.33
CA GLN A 44 -23.76 -49.94 2.91
C GLN A 44 -25.21 -50.35 2.60
N ALA A 45 -25.73 -51.35 3.33
CA ALA A 45 -27.14 -51.73 3.25
C ALA A 45 -28.07 -50.57 3.67
N HIS A 46 -27.75 -49.87 4.76
CA HIS A 46 -28.52 -48.72 5.25
C HIS A 46 -28.46 -47.53 4.29
N GLN A 47 -27.28 -47.24 3.73
CA GLN A 47 -27.12 -46.20 2.70
C GLN A 47 -28.04 -46.47 1.49
N THR A 48 -28.11 -47.74 1.07
CA THR A 48 -28.93 -48.15 -0.09
C THR A 48 -30.44 -48.04 0.22
N ILE A 49 -30.86 -48.44 1.42
CA ILE A 49 -32.25 -48.29 1.88
C ILE A 49 -32.63 -46.81 1.96
N TYR A 50 -31.76 -45.96 2.52
CA TYR A 50 -32.03 -44.53 2.64
C TYR A 50 -32.06 -43.83 1.27
N ARG A 51 -31.17 -44.21 0.35
CA ARG A 51 -31.18 -43.70 -1.03
C ARG A 51 -32.47 -44.07 -1.77
N ALA A 52 -33.02 -45.27 -1.53
CA ALA A 52 -34.32 -45.66 -2.03
C ALA A 52 -35.45 -44.80 -1.43
N ALA A 53 -35.38 -44.51 -0.12
CA ALA A 53 -36.35 -43.66 0.55
C ALA A 53 -36.34 -42.22 0.01
N ILE A 54 -35.15 -41.62 -0.20
CA ILE A 54 -35.02 -40.28 -0.83
C ILE A 54 -35.58 -40.31 -2.26
N ALA A 55 -35.22 -41.29 -3.08
CA ALA A 55 -35.70 -41.37 -4.46
C ALA A 55 -37.23 -41.49 -4.55
N LEU A 56 -37.85 -42.19 -3.62
CA LEU A 56 -39.32 -42.28 -3.52
C LEU A 56 -39.93 -40.98 -2.99
N TYR A 57 -39.29 -40.34 -2.01
CA TYR A 57 -39.70 -39.05 -1.45
C TYR A 57 -39.67 -37.92 -2.50
N GLU A 58 -38.61 -37.83 -3.30
CA GLU A 58 -38.51 -36.89 -4.43
C GLU A 58 -39.59 -37.12 -5.49
N GLN A 59 -39.99 -38.39 -5.69
CA GLN A 59 -41.10 -38.77 -6.57
C GLN A 59 -42.48 -38.56 -5.93
N LYS A 60 -42.55 -38.02 -4.71
CA LYS A 60 -43.79 -37.83 -3.91
C LYS A 60 -44.57 -39.15 -3.70
N LYS A 61 -43.87 -40.27 -3.61
CA LYS A 61 -44.44 -41.59 -3.30
C LYS A 61 -44.28 -41.89 -1.80
N PRO A 62 -45.19 -42.67 -1.19
CA PRO A 62 -45.08 -43.05 0.21
C PRO A 62 -43.81 -43.89 0.45
N THR A 63 -43.10 -43.62 1.53
CA THR A 63 -41.87 -44.34 1.89
C THR A 63 -42.12 -45.49 2.87
N ASP A 64 -43.16 -46.29 2.62
CA ASP A 64 -43.49 -47.45 3.47
C ASP A 64 -42.70 -48.72 3.10
N LEU A 65 -42.77 -49.73 3.96
CA LEU A 65 -42.12 -51.04 3.78
C LEU A 65 -42.41 -51.67 2.40
N MET A 66 -43.64 -51.58 1.92
CA MET A 66 -44.04 -52.19 0.66
C MET A 66 -43.46 -51.44 -0.54
N THR A 67 -43.48 -50.12 -0.51
CA THR A 67 -43.03 -49.27 -1.60
C THR A 67 -41.50 -49.30 -1.71
N ILE A 68 -40.78 -49.22 -0.58
CA ILE A 68 -39.32 -49.33 -0.56
C ILE A 68 -38.88 -50.74 -1.00
N SER A 69 -39.54 -51.80 -0.53
CA SER A 69 -39.17 -53.17 -0.93
C SER A 69 -39.42 -53.45 -2.41
N THR A 70 -40.47 -52.86 -3.00
CA THR A 70 -40.77 -52.97 -4.44
C THR A 70 -39.75 -52.19 -5.26
N TRP A 71 -39.44 -50.95 -4.87
CA TRP A 71 -38.42 -50.14 -5.55
C TRP A 71 -37.04 -50.80 -5.55
N LEU A 72 -36.64 -51.38 -4.41
CA LEU A 72 -35.39 -52.12 -4.29
C LEU A 72 -35.39 -53.41 -5.12
N ALA A 73 -36.54 -54.07 -5.28
CA ALA A 73 -36.67 -55.25 -6.13
C ALA A 73 -36.54 -54.90 -7.61
N ASP A 74 -37.21 -53.83 -8.05
CA ASP A 74 -37.20 -53.34 -9.44
C ASP A 74 -35.79 -52.92 -9.90
N GLN A 75 -34.93 -52.52 -8.95
CA GLN A 75 -33.53 -52.13 -9.19
C GLN A 75 -32.52 -53.26 -8.92
N GLU A 76 -32.97 -54.49 -8.62
CA GLU A 76 -32.11 -55.63 -8.26
C GLU A 76 -31.19 -55.37 -7.04
N LEU A 77 -31.59 -54.48 -6.14
CA LEU A 77 -30.86 -54.10 -4.92
C LEU A 77 -31.40 -54.79 -3.67
N LEU A 78 -32.57 -55.43 -3.74
CA LEU A 78 -33.25 -56.04 -2.59
C LEU A 78 -32.43 -57.15 -1.92
N ASP A 79 -31.74 -57.98 -2.71
CA ASP A 79 -30.89 -59.05 -2.16
C ASP A 79 -29.64 -58.48 -1.46
N LYS A 80 -29.12 -57.34 -1.94
CA LYS A 80 -27.95 -56.67 -1.35
C LYS A 80 -28.24 -56.03 0.01
N VAL A 81 -29.48 -55.68 0.30
CA VAL A 81 -29.89 -55.12 1.60
C VAL A 81 -30.36 -56.18 2.61
N GLY A 82 -30.32 -57.47 2.24
CA GLY A 82 -30.74 -58.58 3.11
C GLY A 82 -32.20 -59.03 2.93
N GLY A 83 -32.84 -58.64 1.83
CA GLY A 83 -34.19 -59.07 1.47
C GLY A 83 -35.30 -58.43 2.30
N LYS A 84 -36.55 -58.83 2.01
CA LYS A 84 -37.74 -58.30 2.71
C LYS A 84 -37.74 -58.57 4.22
N ALA A 85 -37.14 -59.69 4.64
CA ALA A 85 -37.04 -60.05 6.05
C ALA A 85 -36.21 -59.03 6.86
N LYS A 86 -35.14 -58.47 6.28
CA LYS A 86 -34.32 -57.46 6.97
C LYS A 86 -35.06 -56.14 7.11
N LEU A 87 -35.82 -55.72 6.09
CA LEU A 87 -36.65 -54.50 6.16
C LEU A 87 -37.77 -54.63 7.20
N ALA A 88 -38.44 -55.78 7.27
CA ALA A 88 -39.43 -56.05 8.31
C ALA A 88 -38.81 -56.01 9.72
N GLN A 89 -37.60 -56.57 9.88
CA GLN A 89 -36.87 -56.50 11.14
C GLN A 89 -36.52 -55.07 11.56
N LEU A 90 -36.19 -54.17 10.62
CA LEU A 90 -35.93 -52.77 10.92
C LEU A 90 -37.19 -52.06 11.43
N ALA A 91 -38.34 -52.32 10.80
CA ALA A 91 -39.63 -51.79 11.23
C ALA A 91 -40.06 -52.30 12.63
N ASP A 92 -39.79 -53.58 12.95
CA ASP A 92 -40.13 -54.15 14.25
C ASP A 92 -39.23 -53.65 15.40
N ARG A 93 -37.98 -53.29 15.09
CA ARG A 93 -37.00 -52.82 16.11
C ARG A 93 -37.18 -51.36 16.51
N THR A 94 -37.96 -50.60 15.74
CA THR A 94 -38.19 -49.19 16.04
C THR A 94 -39.18 -48.98 17.18
N VAL A 95 -38.71 -48.38 18.27
CA VAL A 95 -39.48 -48.19 19.51
C VAL A 95 -40.49 -47.02 19.39
N SER A 96 -40.18 -45.97 18.62
CA SER A 96 -41.11 -44.86 18.34
C SER A 96 -40.59 -43.92 17.23
N ALA A 97 -41.45 -43.54 16.28
CA ALA A 97 -41.16 -42.57 15.22
C ALA A 97 -41.08 -41.10 15.70
N VAL A 98 -41.36 -40.83 16.98
CA VAL A 98 -41.41 -39.46 17.52
C VAL A 98 -40.01 -38.86 17.70
N ASN A 99 -38.98 -39.68 17.96
CA ASN A 99 -37.63 -39.19 18.31
C ASN A 99 -36.60 -39.30 17.17
N ILE A 100 -37.05 -39.37 15.91
CA ILE A 100 -36.17 -39.54 14.74
C ILE A 100 -35.17 -38.38 14.62
N ASP A 101 -35.57 -37.16 14.99
CA ASP A 101 -34.73 -35.95 14.94
C ASP A 101 -33.49 -36.07 15.86
N GLY A 102 -33.68 -36.62 17.06
CA GLY A 102 -32.59 -36.87 18.01
C GLY A 102 -31.62 -37.94 17.51
N TYR A 103 -32.13 -39.01 16.90
CA TYR A 103 -31.29 -40.05 16.31
C TYR A 103 -30.53 -39.56 15.08
N ALA A 104 -31.14 -38.68 14.28
CA ALA A 104 -30.49 -38.07 13.13
C ALA A 104 -29.24 -37.28 13.52
N GLN A 105 -29.33 -36.48 14.58
CA GLN A 105 -28.18 -35.74 15.11
C GLN A 105 -27.07 -36.67 15.59
N LEU A 106 -27.42 -37.82 16.19
CA LEU A 106 -26.43 -38.82 16.62
C LEU A 106 -25.71 -39.46 15.43
N VAL A 107 -26.43 -39.82 14.35
CA VAL A 107 -25.82 -40.37 13.13
C VAL A 107 -24.95 -39.32 12.44
N LEU A 108 -25.40 -38.06 12.40
CA LEU A 108 -24.63 -36.94 11.84
C LEU A 108 -23.33 -36.68 12.61
N ASP A 109 -23.33 -36.67 13.95
CA ASP A 109 -22.11 -36.55 14.77
C ASP A 109 -21.10 -37.67 14.42
N LYS A 110 -21.57 -38.92 14.27
CA LYS A 110 -20.69 -40.04 13.89
C LYS A 110 -20.17 -39.91 12.47
N TYR A 111 -20.99 -39.46 11.53
CA TYR A 111 -20.58 -39.18 10.15
C TYR A 111 -19.48 -38.10 10.09
N LEU A 112 -19.68 -36.96 10.76
CA LEU A 112 -18.69 -35.87 10.80
C LEU A 112 -17.37 -36.32 11.42
N ARG A 113 -17.40 -37.15 12.47
CA ARG A 113 -16.18 -37.74 13.05
C ARG A 113 -15.45 -38.66 12.07
N ARG A 114 -16.17 -39.43 11.23
CA ARG A 114 -15.56 -40.25 10.18
C ARG A 114 -14.94 -39.38 9.08
N GLN A 115 -15.62 -38.29 8.67
CA GLN A 115 -15.04 -37.34 7.71
C GLN A 115 -13.78 -36.66 8.25
N LEU A 116 -13.76 -36.32 9.54
CA LEU A 116 -12.56 -35.79 10.21
C LEU A 116 -11.40 -36.78 10.20
N ILE A 117 -11.65 -38.06 10.48
CA ILE A 117 -10.63 -39.11 10.40
C ILE A 117 -10.08 -39.22 8.96
N ASN A 118 -10.95 -39.21 7.95
CA ASN A 118 -10.56 -39.28 6.55
C ASN A 118 -9.72 -38.06 6.11
N ALA A 119 -10.11 -36.85 6.52
CA ALA A 119 -9.31 -35.65 6.26
C ALA A 119 -7.96 -35.73 6.95
N GLY A 120 -7.90 -36.22 8.19
CA GLY A 120 -6.64 -36.48 8.90
C GLY A 120 -5.71 -37.42 8.12
N HIS A 121 -6.23 -38.52 7.57
CA HIS A 121 -5.44 -39.42 6.73
C HIS A 121 -4.93 -38.75 5.45
N LYS A 122 -5.76 -37.93 4.78
CA LYS A 122 -5.34 -37.16 3.60
C LYS A 122 -4.22 -36.17 3.94
N ILE A 123 -4.32 -35.48 5.07
CA ILE A 123 -3.31 -34.51 5.52
C ILE A 123 -1.99 -35.22 5.84
N VAL A 124 -2.05 -36.39 6.48
CA VAL A 124 -0.86 -37.21 6.71
C VAL A 124 -0.22 -37.62 5.38
N GLN A 125 -1.01 -38.05 4.38
CA GLN A 125 -0.49 -38.37 3.04
C GLN A 125 0.14 -37.16 2.35
N LEU A 126 -0.51 -36.00 2.40
CA LEU A 126 0.00 -34.74 1.87
C LEU A 126 1.33 -34.34 2.53
N GLY A 127 1.50 -34.58 3.83
CA GLY A 127 2.75 -34.31 4.55
C GLY A 127 3.93 -35.21 4.15
N PHE A 128 3.68 -36.36 3.53
CA PHE A 128 4.71 -37.23 2.95
C PHE A 128 5.04 -36.87 1.50
N ASP A 129 4.21 -36.07 0.83
CA ASP A 129 4.44 -35.64 -0.54
C ASP A 129 5.48 -34.51 -0.58
N THR A 130 6.61 -34.79 -1.23
CA THR A 130 7.72 -33.84 -1.40
C THR A 130 7.82 -33.28 -2.82
N THR A 131 6.87 -33.63 -3.70
CA THR A 131 6.87 -33.20 -5.10
C THR A 131 6.31 -31.78 -5.29
N GLU A 132 5.51 -31.30 -4.34
CA GLU A 132 4.91 -29.97 -4.34
C GLU A 132 5.53 -29.05 -3.27
N GLY A 133 5.43 -27.73 -3.47
CA GLY A 133 5.91 -26.75 -2.49
C GLY A 133 5.09 -26.77 -1.19
N LEU A 134 5.74 -26.58 -0.04
CA LEU A 134 5.12 -26.67 1.29
C LEU A 134 3.87 -25.78 1.45
N ASN A 135 3.85 -24.58 0.86
CA ASN A 135 2.69 -23.67 0.93
C ASN A 135 1.44 -24.28 0.28
N LEU A 136 1.59 -24.94 -0.87
CA LEU A 136 0.49 -25.64 -1.57
C LEU A 136 -0.02 -26.84 -0.77
N VAL A 137 0.90 -27.56 -0.11
CA VAL A 137 0.57 -28.70 0.77
C VAL A 137 -0.24 -28.23 1.99
N LEU A 138 0.16 -27.11 2.60
CA LEU A 138 -0.57 -26.47 3.71
C LEU A 138 -1.95 -25.98 3.27
N ASP A 139 -2.08 -25.34 2.10
CA ASP A 139 -3.36 -24.88 1.56
C ASP A 139 -4.34 -26.05 1.34
N ARG A 140 -3.88 -27.16 0.76
CA ARG A 140 -4.70 -28.37 0.56
C ARG A 140 -5.10 -29.03 1.88
N ALA A 141 -4.22 -29.00 2.87
CA ALA A 141 -4.52 -29.51 4.21
C ALA A 141 -5.62 -28.66 4.88
N GLU A 142 -5.53 -27.33 4.79
CA GLU A 142 -6.55 -26.41 5.31
C GLU A 142 -7.89 -26.61 4.60
N GLN A 143 -7.89 -26.71 3.26
CA GLN A 143 -9.09 -27.01 2.47
C GLN A 143 -9.76 -28.34 2.87
N SER A 144 -8.98 -29.38 3.17
CA SER A 144 -9.50 -30.70 3.55
C SER A 144 -10.22 -30.69 4.91
N ILE A 145 -9.70 -29.94 5.89
CA ILE A 145 -10.38 -29.73 7.17
C ILE A 145 -11.64 -28.89 6.97
N PHE A 146 -11.53 -27.87 6.11
CA PHE A 146 -12.57 -26.90 5.89
C PHE A 146 -13.82 -27.47 5.19
N GLN A 147 -13.67 -28.42 4.25
CA GLN A 147 -14.81 -29.09 3.62
C GLN A 147 -15.78 -29.75 4.63
N ILE A 148 -15.26 -30.26 5.75
CA ILE A 148 -16.08 -30.92 6.80
C ILE A 148 -17.02 -29.94 7.51
N THR A 149 -16.62 -28.67 7.60
CA THR A 149 -17.44 -27.62 8.22
C THR A 149 -18.45 -26.99 7.26
N GLN A 150 -18.29 -27.21 5.95
CA GLN A 150 -19.17 -26.67 4.91
C GLN A 150 -20.33 -27.59 4.49
N ASP A 151 -20.31 -28.88 4.84
CA ASP A 151 -21.37 -29.87 4.48
C ASP A 151 -22.73 -29.63 5.18
N ARG A 152 -23.02 -28.41 5.65
CA ARG A 152 -24.41 -27.98 5.80
C ARG A 152 -24.98 -27.80 4.38
N PRO A 153 -26.14 -28.40 4.06
CA PRO A 153 -26.64 -28.43 2.69
C PRO A 153 -26.69 -27.00 2.12
N GLN A 154 -25.96 -26.79 1.02
CA GLN A 154 -26.17 -25.65 0.14
C GLN A 154 -27.64 -25.68 -0.29
N SER A 155 -28.37 -24.59 -0.05
CA SER A 155 -29.77 -24.49 -0.44
C SER A 155 -29.90 -24.75 -1.95
N GLY A 156 -30.75 -25.72 -2.31
CA GLY A 156 -31.18 -25.91 -3.69
C GLY A 156 -32.01 -24.73 -4.20
N LEU A 157 -32.81 -24.96 -5.25
CA LEU A 157 -33.76 -23.96 -5.74
C LEU A 157 -34.87 -23.77 -4.68
N ILE A 158 -34.92 -22.59 -4.06
CA ILE A 158 -35.98 -22.19 -3.12
C ILE A 158 -37.16 -21.61 -3.93
N PRO A 159 -38.42 -22.01 -3.68
CA PRO A 159 -39.58 -21.38 -4.27
C PRO A 159 -39.65 -19.87 -3.94
N LEU A 160 -39.90 -19.04 -4.95
CA LEU A 160 -39.99 -17.57 -4.76
C LEU A 160 -40.97 -17.17 -3.65
N SER A 161 -42.05 -17.94 -3.44
CA SER A 161 -43.03 -17.69 -2.38
C SER A 161 -42.43 -17.70 -0.97
N GLU A 162 -41.44 -18.55 -0.71
CA GLU A 162 -40.76 -18.61 0.59
C GLU A 162 -39.82 -17.42 0.77
N THR A 163 -39.04 -17.10 -0.27
CA THR A 163 -38.16 -15.91 -0.26
C THR A 163 -38.96 -14.61 -0.14
N LEU A 164 -40.16 -14.53 -0.74
CA LEU A 164 -41.01 -13.34 -0.67
C LEU A 164 -41.54 -13.10 0.75
N LEU A 165 -41.84 -14.14 1.52
CA LEU A 165 -42.26 -14.00 2.93
C LEU A 165 -41.10 -13.44 3.77
N GLU A 166 -39.90 -14.03 3.65
CA GLU A 166 -38.71 -13.52 4.34
C GLU A 166 -38.35 -12.08 3.92
N THR A 167 -38.49 -11.77 2.63
CA THR A 167 -38.23 -10.42 2.11
C THR A 167 -39.27 -9.43 2.61
N PHE A 168 -40.54 -9.84 2.72
CA PHE A 168 -41.61 -9.01 3.26
C PHE A 168 -41.38 -8.69 4.74
N ASP A 169 -41.02 -9.69 5.55
CA ASP A 169 -40.70 -9.50 6.96
C ASP A 169 -39.49 -8.55 7.15
N GLN A 170 -38.48 -8.65 6.29
CA GLN A 170 -37.33 -7.72 6.28
C GLN A 170 -37.77 -6.29 5.94
N ILE A 171 -38.63 -6.10 4.95
CA ILE A 171 -39.15 -4.79 4.55
C ILE A 171 -40.03 -4.19 5.66
N GLU A 172 -40.87 -5.00 6.28
CA GLU A 172 -41.74 -4.58 7.38
C GLU A 172 -40.90 -4.13 8.60
N GLY A 173 -39.85 -4.88 8.94
CA GLY A 173 -38.89 -4.48 9.98
C GLY A 173 -38.23 -3.12 9.71
N LEU A 174 -37.84 -2.85 8.46
CA LEU A 174 -37.24 -1.56 8.06
C LEU A 174 -38.22 -0.39 8.18
N TYR A 175 -39.52 -0.61 7.96
CA TYR A 175 -40.54 0.42 8.08
C TYR A 175 -40.79 0.86 9.54
N TYR A 176 -40.67 -0.06 10.50
CA TYR A 176 -40.90 0.27 11.92
C TYR A 176 -39.72 0.97 12.60
N GLU A 177 -38.48 0.75 12.15
CA GLU A 177 -37.28 1.28 12.83
C GLU A 177 -36.69 2.58 12.25
N ASP A 178 -37.24 3.12 11.15
CA ASP A 178 -36.71 4.31 10.44
C ASP A 178 -35.20 4.19 10.14
N GLN A 179 -34.75 2.97 9.84
CA GLN A 179 -33.36 2.62 9.57
C GLN A 179 -33.13 2.35 8.07
N LEU A 180 -31.98 2.78 7.57
CA LEU A 180 -31.53 2.45 6.22
C LEU A 180 -31.24 0.93 6.13
N PRO A 181 -31.47 0.29 4.96
CA PRO A 181 -31.29 -1.15 4.78
C PRO A 181 -29.84 -1.64 4.93
N GLY A 182 -28.85 -0.76 4.74
CA GLY A 182 -27.42 -1.06 4.90
C GLY A 182 -26.80 -0.44 6.16
N ILE A 183 -25.56 -0.85 6.47
CA ILE A 183 -24.78 -0.33 7.60
C ILE A 183 -24.34 1.11 7.32
N ASN A 184 -24.73 2.08 8.16
CA ASN A 184 -24.36 3.47 7.93
C ASN A 184 -22.86 3.72 8.14
N THR A 185 -22.26 4.46 7.21
CA THR A 185 -20.86 4.91 7.26
C THR A 185 -20.64 6.03 8.29
N GLY A 186 -21.72 6.67 8.75
CA GLY A 186 -21.67 7.85 9.61
C GLY A 186 -21.60 9.16 8.82
N PHE A 187 -21.64 9.08 7.49
CA PHE A 187 -21.72 10.23 6.60
C PHE A 187 -23.13 10.33 6.00
N TYR A 188 -23.97 11.23 6.51
CA TYR A 188 -25.42 11.22 6.20
C TYR A 188 -25.73 11.36 4.71
N ASP A 189 -24.99 12.20 3.99
CA ASP A 189 -25.19 12.41 2.56
C ASP A 189 -24.70 11.21 1.72
N LEU A 190 -23.65 10.51 2.20
CA LEU A 190 -23.19 9.27 1.58
C LEU A 190 -24.17 8.13 1.84
N ASP A 191 -24.62 7.99 3.08
CA ASP A 191 -25.59 6.98 3.50
C ASP A 191 -26.94 7.18 2.77
N SER A 192 -27.34 8.43 2.51
CA SER A 192 -28.54 8.73 1.71
C SER A 192 -28.42 8.30 0.25
N MET A 193 -27.21 8.39 -0.33
CA MET A 193 -26.95 7.99 -1.71
C MET A 193 -26.70 6.49 -1.89
N THR A 194 -26.11 5.83 -0.90
CA THR A 194 -25.80 4.39 -0.95
C THR A 194 -26.84 3.53 -0.24
N SER A 195 -27.76 4.15 0.52
CA SER A 195 -28.67 3.47 1.45
C SER A 195 -27.91 2.65 2.51
N GLY A 196 -26.76 3.17 2.96
CA GLY A 196 -25.79 2.46 3.80
C GLY A 196 -24.91 1.48 3.00
N LEU A 197 -23.98 0.80 3.68
CA LEU A 197 -23.16 -0.27 3.11
C LEU A 197 -23.93 -1.60 3.17
N GLN A 198 -24.23 -2.17 2.02
CA GLN A 198 -24.99 -3.42 1.96
C GLN A 198 -24.12 -4.62 2.39
N PRO A 199 -24.71 -5.58 3.13
CA PRO A 199 -24.06 -6.85 3.39
C PRO A 199 -23.66 -7.53 2.07
N SER A 200 -22.53 -8.23 2.06
CA SER A 200 -22.02 -8.96 0.89
C SER A 200 -21.51 -8.13 -0.28
N ASP A 201 -21.46 -6.80 -0.18
CA ASP A 201 -20.91 -5.95 -1.22
C ASP A 201 -19.39 -5.76 -1.11
N LEU A 202 -18.74 -5.69 -2.29
CA LEU A 202 -17.36 -5.27 -2.46
C LEU A 202 -17.33 -3.80 -2.88
N LEU A 203 -16.79 -2.97 -2.01
CA LEU A 203 -16.53 -1.56 -2.22
C LEU A 203 -15.07 -1.35 -2.63
N ILE A 204 -14.84 -0.65 -3.75
CA ILE A 204 -13.52 -0.09 -4.05
C ILE A 204 -13.54 1.39 -3.70
N LEU A 205 -12.64 1.79 -2.81
CA LEU A 205 -12.42 3.19 -2.47
C LEU A 205 -11.11 3.65 -3.10
N ALA A 206 -11.24 4.48 -4.14
CA ALA A 206 -10.14 4.94 -4.95
C ALA A 206 -9.70 6.36 -4.59
N GLY A 207 -8.40 6.59 -4.47
CA GLY A 207 -7.84 7.92 -4.27
C GLY A 207 -6.45 8.05 -4.87
N ARG A 208 -6.00 9.29 -5.11
CA ARG A 208 -4.58 9.54 -5.40
C ARG A 208 -3.79 9.41 -4.07
N PRO A 209 -2.59 8.81 -4.07
CA PRO A 209 -1.74 8.81 -2.88
C PRO A 209 -1.30 10.22 -2.58
N SER A 210 -1.13 10.53 -1.29
CA SER A 210 -0.38 11.69 -0.84
C SER A 210 -0.67 12.93 -1.68
N MET A 211 -1.87 13.49 -1.52
CA MET A 211 -2.12 14.88 -1.87
C MET A 211 -1.09 15.77 -1.14
N GLY A 212 0.12 15.96 -1.71
CA GLY A 212 1.18 16.84 -1.19
C GLY A 212 2.64 16.34 -1.12
N LYS A 213 3.15 15.50 -2.03
CA LYS A 213 4.59 15.15 -2.13
C LYS A 213 5.23 15.56 -3.45
N CYS A 214 5.20 16.85 -3.78
CA CYS A 214 5.76 17.36 -5.04
C CYS A 214 6.75 18.49 -4.78
N LEU A 215 7.93 18.40 -5.40
CA LEU A 215 9.07 19.31 -5.21
C LEU A 215 9.42 19.98 -6.54
N GLY A 216 9.89 21.22 -6.51
CA GLY A 216 10.31 21.92 -7.72
C GLY A 216 11.67 21.45 -8.21
N LYS A 217 11.91 21.63 -9.52
CA LYS A 217 13.17 21.31 -10.19
C LYS A 217 14.39 21.83 -9.41
N GLY A 218 15.43 21.01 -9.30
CA GLY A 218 16.69 21.37 -8.65
C GLY A 218 16.68 21.22 -7.13
N THR A 219 15.52 20.93 -6.52
CA THR A 219 15.47 20.54 -5.10
C THR A 219 16.22 19.22 -4.92
N LYS A 220 17.06 19.11 -3.90
CA LYS A 220 17.86 17.91 -3.66
C LYS A 220 17.36 17.12 -2.47
N VAL A 221 17.43 15.80 -2.59
CA VAL A 221 17.05 14.84 -1.57
C VAL A 221 18.26 14.01 -1.17
N VAL A 222 18.26 13.56 0.08
CA VAL A 222 19.35 12.77 0.66
C VAL A 222 19.13 11.30 0.32
N MET A 223 20.05 10.73 -0.43
CA MET A 223 20.06 9.30 -0.75
C MET A 223 20.60 8.51 0.45
N PHE A 224 20.25 7.22 0.53
CA PHE A 224 20.68 6.36 1.64
C PHE A 224 22.21 6.16 1.67
N ASP A 225 22.87 6.23 0.51
CA ASP A 225 24.34 6.23 0.37
C ASP A 225 25.01 7.57 0.77
N GLY A 226 24.20 8.56 1.17
CA GLY A 226 24.60 9.91 1.56
C GLY A 226 24.92 10.86 0.41
N THR A 227 24.69 10.46 -0.85
CA THR A 227 24.70 11.38 -1.98
C THR A 227 23.49 12.31 -1.97
N LEU A 228 23.61 13.46 -2.62
CA LEU A 228 22.49 14.36 -2.89
C LEU A 228 22.05 14.19 -4.33
N LYS A 229 20.79 13.82 -4.54
CA LYS A 229 20.21 13.64 -5.87
C LYS A 229 19.12 14.68 -6.09
N ALA A 230 19.11 15.32 -7.25
CA ALA A 230 18.06 16.26 -7.59
C ALA A 230 16.75 15.51 -7.87
N VAL A 231 15.62 16.06 -7.45
CA VAL A 231 14.29 15.42 -7.51
C VAL A 231 13.89 15.02 -8.93
N GLU A 232 14.33 15.78 -9.95
CA GLU A 232 14.07 15.46 -11.35
C GLU A 232 14.81 14.21 -11.85
N ASN A 233 15.89 13.83 -11.18
CA ASN A 233 16.75 12.71 -11.55
C ASN A 233 16.45 11.44 -10.75
N ILE A 234 15.52 11.49 -9.80
CA ILE A 234 15.10 10.33 -9.02
C ILE A 234 14.48 9.27 -9.93
N GLN A 235 14.82 8.01 -9.70
CA GLN A 235 14.41 6.84 -10.46
C GLN A 235 13.70 5.83 -9.56
N VAL A 236 12.84 5.01 -10.16
CA VAL A 236 12.21 3.90 -9.46
C VAL A 236 13.29 2.94 -8.96
N ASN A 237 13.12 2.43 -7.73
CA ASN A 237 14.07 1.65 -6.94
C ASN A 237 15.25 2.41 -6.30
N ASP A 238 15.39 3.72 -6.51
CA ASP A 238 16.35 4.52 -5.72
C ASP A 238 16.08 4.37 -4.22
N GLN A 239 17.13 4.39 -3.39
CA GLN A 239 17.01 4.36 -1.93
C GLN A 239 17.27 5.74 -1.34
N LEU A 240 16.24 6.36 -0.75
CA LEU A 240 16.31 7.64 -0.03
C LEU A 240 16.54 7.42 1.47
N MET A 241 17.05 8.43 2.14
CA MET A 241 17.24 8.43 3.59
C MET A 241 15.95 8.86 4.31
N GLY A 242 15.48 8.00 5.22
CA GLY A 242 14.40 8.32 6.16
C GLY A 242 14.90 9.10 7.39
N PRO A 243 14.01 9.80 8.11
CA PRO A 243 14.36 10.56 9.32
C PRO A 243 14.82 9.67 10.49
N ASP A 244 14.55 8.37 10.43
CA ASP A 244 14.99 7.34 11.37
C ASP A 244 16.35 6.72 11.00
N SER A 245 17.05 7.28 10.01
CA SER A 245 18.32 6.75 9.45
C SER A 245 18.21 5.39 8.75
N LYS A 246 17.00 5.00 8.31
CA LYS A 246 16.76 3.77 7.53
C LYS A 246 16.45 4.09 6.06
N PRO A 247 16.68 3.16 5.11
CA PRO A 247 16.40 3.38 3.70
C PRO A 247 14.90 3.45 3.41
N ARG A 248 14.54 4.15 2.34
CA ARG A 248 13.20 4.21 1.74
C ARG A 248 13.33 3.99 0.23
N LYS A 249 12.71 2.95 -0.32
CA LYS A 249 12.74 2.63 -1.74
C LYS A 249 11.71 3.44 -2.51
N VAL A 250 12.13 4.05 -3.61
CA VAL A 250 11.22 4.70 -4.56
C VAL A 250 10.41 3.65 -5.30
N LEU A 251 9.09 3.69 -5.12
CA LEU A 251 8.14 2.80 -5.79
C LEU A 251 7.73 3.36 -7.15
N SER A 252 7.58 4.68 -7.28
CA SER A 252 7.11 5.31 -8.52
C SER A 252 7.42 6.83 -8.57
N LEU A 253 7.40 7.45 -9.77
CA LEU A 253 7.73 8.86 -10.00
C LEU A 253 6.52 9.68 -10.47
N ALA A 254 6.31 10.88 -9.92
CA ALA A 254 5.23 11.82 -10.25
C ALA A 254 5.81 13.09 -10.88
N ARG A 255 5.22 13.58 -11.98
CA ARG A 255 5.65 14.83 -12.63
C ARG A 255 4.43 15.57 -13.18
N GLY A 256 4.44 16.88 -13.10
CA GLY A 256 3.36 17.73 -13.62
C GLY A 256 3.74 19.21 -13.58
N ARG A 257 2.79 20.11 -13.85
CA ARG A 257 2.97 21.57 -13.75
C ARG A 257 1.95 22.18 -12.80
N GLU A 258 2.40 23.02 -11.88
CA GLU A 258 1.55 23.70 -10.89
C GLU A 258 2.19 25.02 -10.46
N MET A 259 1.42 25.87 -9.77
CA MET A 259 1.96 27.08 -9.12
C MET A 259 2.96 26.68 -8.03
N MET A 260 4.19 27.15 -8.19
CA MET A 260 5.30 26.88 -7.28
C MET A 260 5.50 28.03 -6.29
N TYR A 261 5.99 27.66 -5.12
CA TYR A 261 6.33 28.56 -4.03
C TYR A 261 7.73 28.24 -3.53
N TRP A 262 8.47 29.29 -3.19
CA TRP A 262 9.72 29.19 -2.44
C TRP A 262 9.42 29.11 -0.95
N VAL A 263 9.88 28.05 -0.30
CA VAL A 263 9.94 27.97 1.17
C VAL A 263 11.29 28.52 1.59
N CYS A 264 11.32 29.82 1.85
CA CYS A 264 12.50 30.55 2.28
C CYS A 264 12.78 30.26 3.76
N GLN A 265 13.87 29.56 4.04
CA GLN A 265 14.26 29.14 5.38
C GLN A 265 15.28 30.12 5.98
N LYS A 266 14.93 30.72 7.12
CA LYS A 266 15.83 31.61 7.89
C LYS A 266 17.04 30.84 8.40
N ARG A 267 18.14 30.91 7.67
CA ARG A 267 19.38 30.15 7.93
C ARG A 267 19.22 28.64 7.66
N GLY A 268 18.35 28.26 6.73
CA GLY A 268 18.25 26.91 6.14
C GLY A 268 18.67 26.93 4.67
N VAL A 269 18.28 25.91 3.90
CA VAL A 269 18.35 25.98 2.44
C VAL A 269 16.95 26.14 1.89
N ASP A 270 16.74 27.12 1.03
CA ASP A 270 15.44 27.36 0.43
C ASP A 270 15.13 26.26 -0.57
N TYR A 271 13.87 25.85 -0.65
CA TYR A 271 13.43 24.80 -1.56
C TYR A 271 12.10 25.18 -2.22
N ARG A 272 11.87 24.65 -3.41
CA ARG A 272 10.66 24.90 -4.19
C ARG A 272 9.67 23.77 -3.99
N VAL A 273 8.42 24.13 -3.83
CA VAL A 273 7.30 23.21 -3.62
C VAL A 273 6.09 23.72 -4.38
N ASN A 274 5.20 22.82 -4.74
CA ASN A 274 3.90 23.22 -5.27
C ASN A 274 2.97 23.69 -4.14
N GLU A 275 1.88 24.37 -4.49
CA GLU A 275 0.91 24.91 -3.53
C GLU A 275 0.32 23.88 -2.56
N SER A 276 0.12 22.65 -3.06
CA SER A 276 -0.45 21.53 -2.31
C SER A 276 0.57 20.77 -1.44
N HIS A 277 1.85 21.16 -1.44
CA HIS A 277 2.89 20.51 -0.66
C HIS A 277 2.64 20.63 0.85
N ILE A 278 2.78 19.53 1.59
CA ILE A 278 2.62 19.51 3.05
C ILE A 278 3.94 19.87 3.73
N LEU A 279 3.97 21.03 4.39
CA LEU A 279 5.06 21.46 5.26
C LEU A 279 4.94 20.82 6.64
N SER A 280 6.02 20.19 7.11
CA SER A 280 6.14 19.73 8.50
C SER A 280 6.85 20.80 9.35
N LEU A 281 6.11 21.50 10.21
CA LEU A 281 6.56 22.65 10.99
C LEU A 281 6.48 22.42 12.50
N LYS A 282 7.53 22.75 13.23
CA LYS A 282 7.62 22.66 14.69
C LYS A 282 7.24 23.98 15.35
N ALA A 283 6.38 23.94 16.37
CA ALA A 283 5.95 25.12 17.13
C ALA A 283 7.09 25.66 18.02
N SER A 284 7.32 26.97 18.03
CA SER A 284 8.41 27.62 18.75
C SER A 284 8.02 28.19 20.12
N GLY A 285 6.77 28.08 20.55
CA GLY A 285 6.28 28.55 21.84
C GLY A 285 4.91 27.96 22.18
N SER A 286 4.53 28.00 23.46
CA SER A 286 3.27 27.45 23.95
C SER A 286 2.19 28.55 24.02
N GLU A 287 1.01 28.32 23.43
CA GLU A 287 -0.14 29.23 23.56
C GLU A 287 -1.45 28.45 23.48
N GLY A 288 -2.37 28.70 24.41
CA GLY A 288 -3.63 27.97 24.50
C GLY A 288 -3.40 26.47 24.70
N ARG A 289 -3.89 25.64 23.76
CA ARG A 289 -3.76 24.17 23.76
C ARG A 289 -2.46 23.63 23.12
N ARG A 290 -1.60 24.46 22.52
CA ARG A 290 -0.41 24.05 21.75
C ARG A 290 0.89 24.22 22.53
N VAL A 291 1.84 23.29 22.39
CA VAL A 291 3.03 23.16 23.24
C VAL A 291 4.32 23.38 22.43
N HIS A 292 5.31 24.03 23.04
CA HIS A 292 6.64 24.21 22.44
C HIS A 292 7.23 22.88 21.90
N GLY A 293 7.60 22.90 20.63
CA GLY A 293 8.25 21.85 19.86
C GLY A 293 7.33 20.75 19.31
N GLU A 294 6.02 20.90 19.39
CA GLU A 294 5.00 20.13 18.67
C GLU A 294 5.17 20.26 17.15
N VAL A 295 5.08 19.17 16.38
CA VAL A 295 5.16 19.21 14.91
C VAL A 295 3.76 19.28 14.31
N VAL A 296 3.54 20.18 13.37
CA VAL A 296 2.28 20.48 12.68
C VAL A 296 2.51 20.28 11.20
N ASN A 297 1.68 19.47 10.55
CA ASN A 297 1.71 19.28 9.11
C ASN A 297 0.64 20.18 8.48
N ILE A 298 1.04 21.07 7.58
CA ILE A 298 0.14 22.07 6.99
C ILE A 298 0.52 22.28 5.52
N SER A 299 -0.45 22.39 4.62
CA SER A 299 -0.12 22.70 3.22
C SER A 299 0.49 24.10 3.09
N VAL A 300 1.30 24.34 2.04
CA VAL A 300 1.82 25.67 1.70
C VAL A 300 0.67 26.68 1.59
N GLN A 301 -0.41 26.27 0.94
CA GLN A 301 -1.62 27.06 0.82
C GLN A 301 -2.24 27.43 2.18
N ASP A 302 -2.48 26.43 3.03
CA ASP A 302 -3.10 26.66 4.34
C ASP A 302 -2.21 27.53 5.20
N TYR A 303 -0.89 27.36 5.13
CA TYR A 303 0.08 28.18 5.86
C TYR A 303 -0.05 29.66 5.50
N LEU A 304 -0.22 29.99 4.21
CA LEU A 304 -0.39 31.37 3.74
C LEU A 304 -1.66 32.04 4.31
N THR A 305 -2.72 31.27 4.58
CA THR A 305 -3.97 31.79 5.18
C THR A 305 -3.91 32.00 6.69
N LYS A 306 -2.94 31.39 7.39
CA LYS A 306 -2.83 31.52 8.85
C LYS A 306 -2.35 32.90 9.27
N SER A 307 -2.71 33.29 10.49
CA SER A 307 -2.31 34.59 11.04
C SER A 307 -0.78 34.77 11.06
N GLN A 308 -0.32 36.01 10.93
CA GLN A 308 1.10 36.35 10.98
C GLN A 308 1.77 35.85 12.29
N LYS A 309 1.00 35.82 13.38
CA LYS A 309 1.42 35.26 14.68
C LYS A 309 1.63 33.73 14.62
N PHE A 310 0.77 32.99 13.89
CA PHE A 310 0.93 31.55 13.66
C PHE A 310 2.17 31.27 12.80
N GLN A 311 2.34 31.97 11.68
CA GLN A 311 3.50 31.84 10.78
C GLN A 311 4.81 32.16 11.50
N GLN A 312 4.81 33.17 12.37
CA GLN A 312 5.96 33.51 13.21
C GLN A 312 6.29 32.47 14.27
N ARG A 313 5.38 31.56 14.63
CA ARG A 313 5.58 30.55 15.67
C ARG A 313 5.73 29.12 15.16
N HIS A 314 5.34 28.81 13.92
CA HIS A 314 5.57 27.51 13.30
C HIS A 314 6.78 27.58 12.38
N LYS A 315 7.70 26.64 12.57
CA LYS A 315 9.08 26.72 12.10
C LYS A 315 9.47 25.41 11.44
N GLY A 316 10.13 25.40 10.28
CA GLY A 316 10.68 24.16 9.72
C GLY A 316 11.62 23.49 10.73
N TYR A 317 11.75 22.17 10.70
CA TYR A 317 12.67 21.45 11.59
C TYR A 317 13.48 20.39 10.87
N LYS A 318 14.66 20.13 11.44
CA LYS A 318 15.67 19.20 10.92
C LYS A 318 15.85 18.02 11.86
N VAL A 319 16.30 16.89 11.31
CA VAL A 319 16.63 15.69 12.10
C VAL A 319 18.10 15.32 11.90
N ALA A 320 18.77 14.92 12.98
CA ALA A 320 20.12 14.35 12.89
C ALA A 320 20.00 12.90 12.41
N ILE A 321 20.84 12.51 11.44
CA ILE A 321 20.83 11.17 10.87
C ILE A 321 22.15 10.47 11.04
N ASP A 322 22.15 9.16 10.90
CA ASP A 322 23.34 8.34 10.78
C ASP A 322 23.41 7.58 9.46
N PHE A 323 24.64 7.30 9.01
CA PHE A 323 24.90 6.57 7.77
C PHE A 323 25.59 5.24 8.08
N PRO A 324 25.48 4.24 7.18
CA PRO A 324 26.24 3.01 7.30
C PRO A 324 27.76 3.28 7.43
N PRO A 325 28.48 2.48 8.23
CA PRO A 325 29.92 2.66 8.42
C PRO A 325 30.70 2.43 7.12
N GLN A 326 31.62 3.35 6.81
CA GLN A 326 32.53 3.25 5.67
C GLN A 326 34.00 3.29 6.12
N ILE A 327 34.87 2.59 5.39
CA ILE A 327 36.31 2.61 5.64
C ILE A 327 36.87 3.95 5.16
N VAL A 328 37.65 4.61 6.02
CA VAL A 328 38.29 5.89 5.72
C VAL A 328 39.81 5.72 5.57
N PRO A 329 40.42 6.28 4.51
CA PRO A 329 41.86 6.09 4.24
C PRO A 329 42.78 6.95 5.13
N ILE A 330 42.25 8.03 5.70
CA ILE A 330 42.95 9.00 6.55
C ILE A 330 42.13 9.15 7.83
N ASP A 331 42.80 9.29 8.97
CA ASP A 331 42.12 9.61 10.23
C ASP A 331 41.21 10.86 10.08
N PRO A 332 39.95 10.80 10.56
CA PRO A 332 38.99 11.89 10.35
C PRO A 332 39.44 13.22 10.97
N TYR A 333 40.00 13.21 12.18
CA TYR A 333 40.46 14.43 12.85
C TYR A 333 41.64 15.05 12.10
N LEU A 334 42.63 14.23 11.71
CA LEU A 334 43.78 14.64 10.91
C LEU A 334 43.36 15.25 9.57
N LEU A 335 42.41 14.64 8.87
CA LEU A 335 41.88 15.16 7.61
C LEU A 335 41.22 16.53 7.83
N GLY A 336 40.38 16.67 8.87
CA GLY A 336 39.71 17.93 9.20
C GLY A 336 40.70 19.06 9.51
N LEU A 337 41.76 18.73 10.26
CA LEU A 337 42.84 19.66 10.58
C LEU A 337 43.60 20.12 9.33
N TRP A 338 43.95 19.19 8.43
CA TRP A 338 44.65 19.52 7.19
C TRP A 338 43.76 20.33 6.21
N LEU A 339 42.45 20.06 6.18
CA LEU A 339 41.53 20.85 5.37
C LEU A 339 41.49 22.33 5.81
N GLY A 340 41.65 22.63 7.10
CA GLY A 340 41.85 24.00 7.57
C GLY A 340 43.28 24.49 7.36
N ASP A 341 44.21 24.06 8.21
CA ASP A 341 45.56 24.62 8.36
C ASP A 341 46.61 24.00 7.41
N GLY A 342 46.22 23.03 6.58
CA GLY A 342 47.11 22.37 5.64
C GLY A 342 47.44 23.22 4.42
N LYS A 343 48.64 23.04 3.86
CA LYS A 343 49.10 23.73 2.65
C LYS A 343 48.77 22.93 1.38
N LEU A 344 48.16 23.58 0.38
CA LEU A 344 47.96 22.98 -0.95
C LEU A 344 49.29 22.57 -1.61
N GLY A 345 49.28 21.42 -2.29
CA GLY A 345 50.45 20.78 -2.89
C GLY A 345 51.37 20.07 -1.88
N ASP A 346 51.03 20.07 -0.60
CA ASP A 346 51.87 19.52 0.47
C ASP A 346 51.10 18.91 1.64
N SER A 347 51.77 18.13 2.49
CA SER A 347 51.16 17.51 3.67
C SER A 347 51.40 18.28 4.97
N ARG A 348 52.10 19.43 4.89
CA ARG A 348 52.42 20.27 6.05
C ARG A 348 51.18 20.96 6.62
N ILE A 349 51.08 20.97 7.94
CA ILE A 349 50.05 21.63 8.74
C ILE A 349 50.72 22.75 9.55
N PHE A 350 50.11 23.94 9.54
CA PHE A 350 50.63 25.13 10.23
C PHE A 350 49.74 25.45 11.43
N ASN A 351 50.09 24.95 12.62
CA ASN A 351 49.32 25.16 13.84
C ASN A 351 50.27 25.37 15.03
N ILE A 352 49.85 26.21 15.98
CA ILE A 352 50.64 26.65 17.15
C ILE A 352 50.12 26.07 18.48
N ALA A 353 49.00 25.35 18.49
CA ALA A 353 48.39 24.85 19.72
C ALA A 353 49.05 23.54 20.17
N ASP A 354 49.56 23.53 21.41
CA ASP A 354 50.22 22.36 22.01
C ASP A 354 49.30 21.13 22.05
N GLU A 355 48.00 21.32 22.26
CA GLU A 355 47.03 20.21 22.29
C GLU A 355 46.87 19.53 20.92
N VAL A 356 46.93 20.31 19.83
CA VAL A 356 46.87 19.77 18.47
C VAL A 356 48.16 19.03 18.14
N ILE A 357 49.30 19.56 18.57
CA ILE A 357 50.61 18.93 18.37
C ILE A 357 50.69 17.59 19.11
N ALA A 358 50.18 17.54 20.35
CA ALA A 358 50.10 16.30 21.13
C ALA A 358 49.22 15.24 20.42
N GLU A 359 48.04 15.65 19.91
CA GLU A 359 47.16 14.75 19.15
C GLU A 359 47.84 14.25 17.86
N LEU A 360 48.56 15.10 17.13
CA LEU A 360 49.35 14.68 15.96
C LEU A 360 50.40 13.64 16.31
N GLY A 361 51.02 13.72 17.50
CA GLY A 361 51.92 12.69 18.02
C GLY A 361 51.22 11.37 18.30
N VAL A 362 50.03 11.40 18.89
CA VAL A 362 49.20 10.19 19.14
C VAL A 362 48.80 9.54 17.82
N ILE A 363 48.33 10.33 16.85
CA ILE A 363 47.96 9.83 15.52
C ILE A 363 49.20 9.28 14.80
N ALA A 364 50.36 9.92 14.93
CA ALA A 364 51.59 9.43 14.32
C ALA A 364 51.97 8.03 14.83
N VAL A 365 51.89 7.81 16.14
CA VAL A 365 52.16 6.49 16.73
C VAL A 365 51.12 5.47 16.31
N ARG A 366 49.83 5.83 16.38
CA ARG A 366 48.71 4.92 16.09
C ARG A 366 48.68 4.47 14.63
N GLU A 367 48.95 5.38 13.70
CA GLU A 367 48.88 5.14 12.25
C GLU A 367 50.25 4.83 11.62
N GLY A 368 51.32 4.77 12.42
CA GLY A 368 52.68 4.44 11.97
C GLY A 368 53.42 5.54 11.21
N TYR A 369 53.08 6.82 11.40
CA TYR A 369 53.81 7.95 10.82
C TYR A 369 55.01 8.40 11.66
N ARG A 370 55.92 9.13 11.01
CA ARG A 370 56.97 9.90 11.69
C ARG A 370 56.62 11.38 11.70
N LEU A 371 56.41 11.95 12.88
CA LEU A 371 56.18 13.38 13.04
C LEU A 371 57.49 14.16 12.86
N SER A 372 57.47 15.18 12.01
CA SER A 372 58.59 16.07 11.72
C SER A 372 58.18 17.51 11.99
N HIS A 373 59.04 18.25 12.70
CA HIS A 373 58.90 19.67 13.01
C HIS A 373 59.89 20.49 12.19
N GLN A 374 59.44 21.60 11.63
CA GLN A 374 60.31 22.57 10.97
C GLN A 374 60.01 23.98 11.52
N PRO A 375 60.95 24.58 12.27
CA PRO A 375 60.77 25.92 12.84
C PRO A 375 60.83 26.99 11.75
N ASN A 376 59.97 28.01 11.84
CA ASN A 376 59.76 29.00 10.78
C ASN A 376 59.97 30.46 11.21
N GLY A 377 60.93 30.74 12.11
CA GLY A 377 61.33 32.11 12.48
C GLY A 377 60.14 32.98 12.95
N ASP A 378 59.94 34.16 12.33
CA ASP A 378 58.80 35.07 12.62
C ASP A 378 57.42 34.55 12.13
N ARG A 379 57.37 33.37 11.49
CA ARG A 379 56.14 32.75 10.98
C ARG A 379 55.80 31.48 11.76
N CYS A 380 54.53 31.07 11.68
CA CYS A 380 54.05 29.84 12.29
C CYS A 380 54.88 28.62 11.87
N ASP A 381 55.29 27.82 12.86
CA ASP A 381 55.98 26.55 12.69
C ASP A 381 55.15 25.57 11.85
N SER A 382 55.85 24.67 11.16
CA SER A 382 55.19 23.67 10.32
C SER A 382 55.45 22.25 10.81
N TRP A 383 54.39 21.46 10.84
CA TRP A 383 54.39 20.06 11.25
C TRP A 383 54.07 19.18 10.05
N ASN A 384 54.72 18.03 9.96
CA ASN A 384 54.51 17.09 8.86
C ASN A 384 54.50 15.64 9.35
N LEU A 385 53.59 14.83 8.82
CA LEU A 385 53.55 13.39 9.04
C LEU A 385 54.22 12.69 7.84
N CYS A 386 55.49 12.33 8.02
CA CYS A 386 56.29 11.64 7.02
C CYS A 386 56.04 10.12 7.07
N ALA A 387 56.43 9.42 6.00
CA ALA A 387 56.49 7.97 6.00
C ALA A 387 57.35 7.46 7.17
N GLY A 388 56.80 6.52 7.92
CA GLY A 388 57.41 5.87 9.07
C GLY A 388 57.33 4.35 8.90
N GLU A 389 56.66 3.65 9.81
CA GLU A 389 56.25 2.25 9.62
C GLU A 389 55.14 2.12 8.56
N ASN A 390 54.35 3.18 8.37
CA ASN A 390 53.41 3.31 7.28
C ASN A 390 54.14 3.77 6.00
N PRO A 391 54.23 2.91 4.96
CA PRO A 391 55.04 3.18 3.77
C PRO A 391 54.39 4.19 2.82
N GLU A 392 53.07 4.42 2.90
CA GLU A 392 52.41 5.44 2.09
C GLU A 392 52.70 6.84 2.65
N GLY A 393 52.64 7.03 3.97
CA GLY A 393 52.78 8.37 4.57
C GLY A 393 51.64 9.32 4.19
N PHE A 394 51.46 10.39 4.96
CA PHE A 394 50.28 11.25 4.85
C PHE A 394 50.15 11.95 3.48
N LYS A 395 51.27 12.34 2.87
CA LYS A 395 51.28 13.01 1.56
C LYS A 395 50.77 12.12 0.42
N ILE A 396 51.10 10.82 0.42
CA ILE A 396 50.66 9.89 -0.62
C ILE A 396 49.17 9.61 -0.46
N GLN A 397 48.69 9.48 0.78
CA GLN A 397 47.26 9.32 1.05
C GLN A 397 46.45 10.53 0.57
N LEU A 398 46.91 11.75 0.83
CA LEU A 398 46.28 12.97 0.29
C LEU A 398 46.30 13.00 -1.24
N ARG A 399 47.37 12.50 -1.88
CA ARG A 399 47.45 12.38 -3.34
C ARG A 399 46.43 11.38 -3.88
N ARG A 400 46.34 10.21 -3.26
CA ARG A 400 45.42 9.12 -3.63
C ARG A 400 43.97 9.54 -3.46
N ALA A 401 43.67 10.31 -2.41
CA ALA A 401 42.37 10.91 -2.16
C ALA A 401 42.07 12.14 -3.04
N GLN A 402 43.00 12.55 -3.92
CA GLN A 402 42.88 13.73 -4.80
C GLN A 402 42.62 15.04 -4.03
N LEU A 403 43.27 15.18 -2.87
CA LEU A 403 43.12 16.33 -1.98
C LEU A 403 44.26 17.35 -2.08
N LEU A 404 45.47 16.92 -2.49
CA LEU A 404 46.65 17.78 -2.50
C LEU A 404 46.47 19.08 -3.28
N ASP A 405 45.85 19.02 -4.45
CA ASP A 405 45.70 20.18 -5.34
C ASP A 405 44.41 20.98 -5.08
N GLN A 406 43.43 20.37 -4.41
CA GLN A 406 42.16 21.01 -4.09
C GLN A 406 41.57 20.46 -2.77
N LYS A 407 41.19 21.36 -1.86
CA LYS A 407 40.54 20.99 -0.60
C LYS A 407 39.04 20.74 -0.78
N TRP A 408 38.58 19.54 -0.44
CA TRP A 408 37.19 19.11 -0.37
C TRP A 408 37.07 17.91 0.60
N ILE A 409 35.86 17.57 1.06
CA ILE A 409 35.63 16.43 1.95
C ILE A 409 35.17 15.23 1.12
N PRO A 410 35.85 14.06 1.17
CA PRO A 410 35.39 12.87 0.46
C PRO A 410 34.06 12.32 1.00
N LEU A 411 33.24 11.74 0.11
CA LEU A 411 31.90 11.25 0.46
C LEU A 411 31.94 10.19 1.57
N CYS A 412 32.95 9.31 1.57
CA CYS A 412 33.13 8.30 2.62
C CYS A 412 33.34 8.87 4.04
N TYR A 413 33.59 10.18 4.17
CA TYR A 413 33.56 10.88 5.45
C TYR A 413 32.23 11.59 5.70
N LEU A 414 31.60 12.16 4.67
CA LEU A 414 30.31 12.85 4.78
C LEU A 414 29.13 11.89 5.02
N ALA A 415 29.21 10.68 4.47
CA ALA A 415 28.20 9.62 4.53
C ALA A 415 28.69 8.46 5.42
N ASN A 416 29.08 8.78 6.65
CA ASN A 416 29.62 7.81 7.60
C ASN A 416 28.96 7.96 8.98
N THR A 417 29.33 7.09 9.91
CA THR A 417 28.85 7.11 11.29
C THR A 417 29.04 8.49 11.94
N LYS A 418 28.17 8.81 12.89
CA LYS A 418 28.21 10.04 13.67
C LYS A 418 29.57 10.29 14.31
N ALA A 419 30.23 9.24 14.79
CA ALA A 419 31.55 9.33 15.42
C ALA A 419 32.62 9.85 14.45
N VAL A 420 32.72 9.25 13.25
CA VAL A 420 33.67 9.67 12.20
C VAL A 420 33.43 11.12 11.79
N ARG A 421 32.17 11.49 11.60
CA ARG A 421 31.77 12.85 11.22
C ARG A 421 32.08 13.90 12.31
N LEU A 422 31.92 13.55 13.58
CA LEU A 422 32.25 14.43 14.70
C LEU A 422 33.75 14.67 14.85
N GLU A 423 34.58 13.64 14.70
CA GLU A 423 36.05 13.79 14.71
C GLU A 423 36.53 14.65 13.54
N LEU A 424 35.98 14.46 12.33
CA LEU A 424 36.26 15.31 11.18
C LEU A 424 35.89 16.77 11.44
N LEU A 425 34.70 17.01 12.01
CA LEU A 425 34.24 18.35 12.35
C LEU A 425 35.13 18.98 13.43
N ALA A 426 35.61 18.20 14.42
CA ALA A 426 36.52 18.68 15.46
C ALA A 426 37.84 19.20 14.87
N GLY A 427 38.46 18.48 13.93
CA GLY A 427 39.68 18.93 13.26
C GLY A 427 39.48 20.24 12.47
N LEU A 428 38.33 20.41 11.81
CA LEU A 428 37.95 21.64 11.12
C LEU A 428 37.70 22.81 12.08
N MET A 429 37.25 22.54 13.30
CA MET A 429 37.04 23.57 14.33
C MET A 429 38.35 23.95 15.02
N ASP A 430 39.24 23.00 15.28
CA ASP A 430 40.54 23.24 15.91
C ASP A 430 41.54 23.95 14.99
N SER A 431 41.37 23.88 13.68
CA SER A 431 42.10 24.68 12.69
C SER A 431 41.48 26.07 12.51
N ASP A 432 40.78 26.29 11.39
CA ASP A 432 40.20 27.56 10.95
C ASP A 432 38.91 27.96 11.71
N GLY A 433 38.43 27.12 12.61
CA GLY A 433 37.25 27.41 13.42
C GLY A 433 37.52 28.44 14.51
N TYR A 434 36.70 29.48 14.55
CA TYR A 434 36.66 30.46 15.62
C TYR A 434 35.42 30.27 16.49
N TYR A 435 35.61 29.94 17.76
CA TYR A 435 34.51 29.90 18.73
C TYR A 435 34.19 31.32 19.22
N CYS A 436 33.11 31.90 18.71
CA CYS A 436 32.63 33.20 19.17
C CYS A 436 31.86 33.02 20.49
N LYS A 437 32.50 33.43 21.60
CA LYS A 437 31.92 33.31 22.95
C LYS A 437 30.64 34.13 23.12
N ASP A 438 30.56 35.32 22.51
CA ASP A 438 29.42 36.23 22.64
C ASP A 438 28.17 35.71 21.91
N MET A 439 28.35 35.12 20.72
CA MET A 439 27.27 34.56 19.92
C MET A 439 27.04 33.06 20.16
N GLN A 440 27.90 32.43 20.96
CA GLN A 440 27.92 30.99 21.24
C GLN A 440 27.78 30.17 19.95
N CYS A 441 28.67 30.44 19.00
CA CYS A 441 28.68 29.76 17.72
C CYS A 441 30.11 29.58 17.22
N PHE A 442 30.33 28.53 16.44
CA PHE A 442 31.55 28.40 15.66
C PHE A 442 31.40 29.11 14.33
N GLU A 443 32.40 29.89 13.95
CA GLU A 443 32.54 30.44 12.62
C GLU A 443 33.73 29.79 11.94
N ASN A 444 33.52 29.20 10.77
CA ASN A 444 34.56 28.66 9.92
C ASN A 444 34.47 29.38 8.57
N THR A 445 35.54 30.07 8.15
CA THR A 445 35.53 30.88 6.92
C THR A 445 36.38 30.22 5.86
N GLN A 446 35.78 29.90 4.72
CA GLN A 446 36.43 29.18 3.62
C GLN A 446 36.49 30.02 2.36
N LYS A 447 37.58 29.87 1.59
CA LYS A 447 37.69 30.44 0.23
C LYS A 447 36.85 29.64 -0.78
N SER A 448 36.82 28.32 -0.63
CA SER A 448 36.10 27.41 -1.52
C SER A 448 34.63 27.31 -1.12
N LYS A 449 33.72 27.66 -2.05
CA LYS A 449 32.27 27.48 -1.86
C LYS A 449 31.92 26.00 -1.64
N LYS A 450 32.52 25.10 -2.43
CA LYS A 450 32.30 23.65 -2.35
C LYS A 450 32.63 23.11 -0.96
N LEU A 451 33.79 23.48 -0.42
CA LEU A 451 34.18 23.05 0.93
C LEU A 451 33.24 23.63 2.00
N ALA A 452 32.83 24.89 1.87
CA ALA A 452 31.85 25.50 2.78
C ALA A 452 30.49 24.76 2.77
N GLU A 453 29.99 24.39 1.59
CA GLU A 453 28.76 23.60 1.41
C GLU A 453 28.89 22.19 2.03
N GLN A 454 30.07 21.55 1.90
CA GLN A 454 30.33 20.24 2.51
C GLN A 454 30.43 20.29 4.04
N ILE A 455 31.06 21.33 4.60
CA ILE A 455 31.10 21.57 6.05
C ILE A 455 29.69 21.82 6.57
N LYS A 456 28.87 22.56 5.80
CA LYS A 456 27.46 22.77 6.13
C LYS A 456 26.68 21.46 6.17
N PHE A 457 26.79 20.61 5.14
CA PHE A 457 26.14 19.30 5.10
C PHE A 457 26.61 18.39 6.25
N LEU A 458 27.92 18.35 6.51
CA LEU A 458 28.51 17.60 7.63
C LEU A 458 27.87 18.01 8.96
N ALA A 459 27.78 19.31 9.24
CA ALA A 459 27.22 19.79 10.49
C ALA A 459 25.68 19.67 10.55
N ASP A 460 24.94 19.89 9.45
CA ASP A 460 23.49 19.68 9.41
C ASP A 460 23.12 18.21 9.66
N SER A 461 23.82 17.26 9.03
CA SER A 461 23.58 15.81 9.21
C SER A 461 23.90 15.31 10.63
N LEU A 462 24.70 16.05 11.40
CA LEU A 462 24.99 15.80 12.81
C LEU A 462 23.97 16.44 13.77
N GLY A 463 22.99 17.18 13.24
CA GLY A 463 21.95 17.86 14.02
C GLY A 463 22.33 19.25 14.51
N PHE A 464 23.42 19.84 14.00
CA PHE A 464 23.75 21.24 14.25
C PHE A 464 22.96 22.15 13.33
N ARG A 465 22.74 23.38 13.77
CA ARG A 465 22.22 24.45 12.93
C ARG A 465 23.37 25.11 12.21
N THR A 466 23.25 25.24 10.89
CA THR A 466 24.30 25.86 10.08
C THR A 466 23.75 26.98 9.22
N SER A 467 24.58 27.99 8.94
CA SER A 467 24.30 29.00 7.93
C SER A 467 25.54 29.33 7.13
N ILE A 468 25.40 29.57 5.83
CA ILE A 468 26.48 30.02 4.95
C ILE A 468 26.19 31.47 4.56
N ILE A 469 27.17 32.35 4.74
CA ILE A 469 27.09 33.76 4.34
C ILE A 469 28.29 34.09 3.45
N ARG A 470 28.02 34.62 2.26
CA ARG A 470 29.05 35.20 1.38
C ARG A 470 29.53 36.53 1.97
N LYS A 471 30.85 36.72 2.09
CA LYS A 471 31.47 37.97 2.56
C LYS A 471 32.59 38.39 1.63
N GLN A 472 32.70 39.70 1.41
CA GLN A 472 33.91 40.28 0.82
C GLN A 472 34.86 40.67 1.95
N GLY A 473 36.07 40.15 1.90
CA GLY A 473 37.14 40.48 2.82
C GLY A 473 38.15 41.38 2.11
N SER A 474 38.51 42.51 2.74
CA SER A 474 39.61 43.35 2.29
C SER A 474 40.78 43.26 3.27
N ILE A 475 41.97 43.01 2.75
CA ILE A 475 43.19 43.10 3.55
C ILE A 475 43.62 44.58 3.53
N LYS A 476 43.45 45.28 4.65
CA LYS A 476 43.74 46.72 4.78
C LYS A 476 45.19 47.09 4.41
N THR A 477 46.13 46.15 4.53
CA THR A 477 47.55 46.34 4.26
C THR A 477 47.97 46.03 2.81
N SER A 478 47.15 45.36 1.99
CA SER A 478 47.52 44.95 0.63
C SER A 478 46.51 45.30 -0.47
N ASN A 479 45.42 46.03 -0.14
CA ASN A 479 44.32 46.37 -1.06
C ASN A 479 43.67 45.17 -1.79
N PHE A 480 43.93 43.95 -1.34
CA PHE A 480 43.37 42.74 -1.92
C PHE A 480 41.92 42.53 -1.42
N CYS A 481 40.97 42.52 -2.34
CA CYS A 481 39.58 42.14 -2.08
C CYS A 481 39.36 40.71 -2.55
N GLY A 482 38.92 39.83 -1.64
CA GLY A 482 38.62 38.43 -1.94
C GLY A 482 37.23 38.05 -1.46
N GLU A 483 36.63 37.08 -2.14
CA GLU A 483 35.35 36.50 -1.73
C GLU A 483 35.55 35.30 -0.83
N TYR A 484 34.79 35.25 0.26
CA TYR A 484 34.87 34.20 1.27
C TYR A 484 33.47 33.75 1.67
N TRP A 485 33.37 32.49 2.08
CA TRP A 485 32.14 31.84 2.53
C TRP A 485 32.28 31.52 4.01
N ARG A 486 31.49 32.19 4.85
CA ARG A 486 31.48 31.94 6.28
C ARG A 486 30.39 30.93 6.62
N VAL A 487 30.80 29.75 7.09
CA VAL A 487 29.92 28.77 7.71
C VAL A 487 29.83 29.09 9.20
N ARG A 488 28.63 29.34 9.69
CA ARG A 488 28.36 29.48 11.13
C ARG A 488 27.61 28.25 11.61
N VAL A 489 28.15 27.57 12.61
CA VAL A 489 27.59 26.38 13.24
C VAL A 489 27.09 26.75 14.64
N SER A 490 25.91 26.30 15.02
CA SER A 490 25.25 26.58 16.30
C SER A 490 24.53 25.31 16.79
N GLY A 491 24.69 24.94 18.06
CA GLY A 491 24.02 23.78 18.63
C GLY A 491 24.73 23.26 19.87
N ASN A 492 24.50 21.99 20.22
CA ASN A 492 25.18 21.36 21.34
C ASN A 492 26.64 21.01 20.97
N PHE A 493 27.57 21.91 21.23
CA PHE A 493 28.99 21.69 20.92
C PHE A 493 29.71 20.70 21.86
N GLU A 494 29.08 20.23 22.94
CA GLU A 494 29.67 19.23 23.83
C GLU A 494 30.00 17.93 23.10
N ILE A 495 29.21 17.61 22.07
CA ILE A 495 29.41 16.39 21.28
C ILE A 495 30.58 16.52 20.30
N ILE A 496 31.10 17.74 20.04
CA ILE A 496 32.26 17.95 19.16
C ILE A 496 33.52 17.78 20.01
N PRO A 497 34.35 16.76 19.75
CA PRO A 497 35.51 16.47 20.58
C PRO A 497 36.71 17.38 20.21
N THR A 498 36.57 18.71 20.28
CA THR A 498 37.68 19.64 20.02
C THR A 498 38.81 19.43 21.04
N ARG A 499 40.06 19.44 20.58
CA ARG A 499 41.25 19.22 21.42
C ARG A 499 41.71 20.51 22.11
N ILE A 500 41.60 21.66 21.44
CA ILE A 500 42.05 22.96 21.97
C ILE A 500 41.17 23.44 23.12
N GLN A 501 41.75 23.71 24.30
CA GLN A 501 40.98 23.97 25.53
C GLN A 501 40.10 25.22 25.44
N TYR A 502 40.54 26.29 24.78
CA TYR A 502 39.73 27.51 24.63
C TYR A 502 38.64 27.41 23.55
N LYS A 503 38.70 26.38 22.69
CA LYS A 503 37.67 26.03 21.71
C LYS A 503 36.67 25.01 22.26
N LYS A 504 37.00 24.30 23.34
CA LYS A 504 36.02 23.48 24.08
C LYS A 504 34.89 24.37 24.61
N ALA A 505 33.69 24.15 24.10
CA ALA A 505 32.51 24.90 24.49
C ALA A 505 32.11 24.60 25.95
N ARG A 506 31.61 25.61 26.67
CA ARG A 506 31.04 25.42 28.01
C ARG A 506 29.62 24.84 27.89
N ASN A 507 29.20 24.05 28.88
CA ASN A 507 27.83 23.56 29.00
C ASN A 507 26.87 24.76 28.98
N TYR A 508 26.03 24.82 27.95
CA TYR A 508 25.05 25.88 27.79
C TYR A 508 23.67 25.27 27.54
N ALA A 509 22.82 25.33 28.56
CA ALA A 509 21.41 25.04 28.45
C ALA A 509 20.72 26.16 27.65
N SER A 510 20.83 26.11 26.32
CA SER A 510 20.06 27.00 25.44
C SER A 510 18.57 26.65 25.54
N MET A 511 17.74 27.65 25.87
CA MET A 511 16.27 27.53 25.75
C MET A 511 15.77 27.47 24.29
N ARG A 512 16.67 27.66 23.30
CA ARG A 512 16.33 27.64 21.88
C ARG A 512 16.75 26.32 21.25
N ASP A 513 15.78 25.60 20.70
CA ASP A 513 15.99 24.43 19.85
C ASP A 513 16.66 24.84 18.53
N TRP A 514 17.90 24.39 18.33
CA TRP A 514 18.72 24.71 17.16
C TRP A 514 18.26 23.98 15.90
N GLN A 515 17.51 22.88 16.03
CA GLN A 515 16.99 22.12 14.89
C GLN A 515 15.78 22.80 14.24
N VAL A 516 15.35 23.96 14.75
CA VAL A 516 14.13 24.66 14.35
C VAL A 516 14.43 25.99 13.66
N THR A 517 13.80 26.23 12.51
CA THR A 517 14.10 27.35 11.62
C THR A 517 12.87 28.14 11.18
N GLY A 518 13.01 29.47 11.12
CA GLY A 518 11.96 30.33 10.57
C GLY A 518 11.73 30.02 9.12
N ILE A 519 10.47 29.95 8.69
CA ILE A 519 10.15 29.87 7.26
C ILE A 519 9.31 31.09 6.86
N THR A 520 9.47 31.48 5.61
CA THR A 520 8.65 32.46 4.89
C THR A 520 8.33 31.84 3.54
N ILE A 521 7.10 32.01 3.06
CA ILE A 521 6.67 31.45 1.79
C ILE A 521 6.51 32.58 0.79
N GLU A 522 7.17 32.47 -0.35
CA GLU A 522 7.12 33.44 -1.44
C GLU A 522 6.56 32.78 -2.70
N PRO A 523 5.56 33.36 -3.37
CA PRO A 523 5.08 32.83 -4.64
C PRO A 523 6.16 32.96 -5.71
N ASP A 524 6.28 31.95 -6.57
CA ASP A 524 7.28 31.90 -7.65
C ASP A 524 6.61 32.01 -9.02
N GLY A 525 5.92 30.94 -9.45
CA GLY A 525 5.26 30.86 -10.75
C GLY A 525 4.87 29.43 -11.11
N VAL A 526 4.11 29.26 -12.20
CA VAL A 526 3.73 27.92 -12.69
C VAL A 526 4.93 27.24 -13.34
N ASP A 527 5.37 26.11 -12.80
CA ASP A 527 6.54 25.37 -13.27
C ASP A 527 6.39 23.87 -13.03
N ASP A 528 7.34 23.07 -13.53
CA ASP A 528 7.34 21.63 -13.40
C ASP A 528 7.62 21.19 -11.94
N TYR A 529 6.78 20.30 -11.42
CA TYR A 529 7.00 19.60 -10.15
C TYR A 529 7.42 18.15 -10.38
N TYR A 530 8.16 17.62 -9.41
CA TYR A 530 8.71 16.27 -9.36
C TYR A 530 8.41 15.68 -7.98
N GLY A 531 7.60 14.63 -7.95
CA GLY A 531 7.27 13.85 -6.77
C GLY A 531 7.66 12.39 -6.95
N PHE A 532 7.60 11.62 -5.88
CA PHE A 532 7.86 10.18 -5.91
C PHE A 532 7.21 9.50 -4.70
N GLU A 533 6.89 8.23 -4.88
CA GLU A 533 6.27 7.38 -3.88
C GLU A 533 7.34 6.50 -3.23
N LEU A 534 7.22 6.26 -1.92
CA LEU A 534 8.21 5.55 -1.13
C LEU A 534 7.54 4.41 -0.36
N ASP A 535 8.28 3.34 -0.11
CA ASP A 535 7.90 2.30 0.86
C ASP A 535 8.04 2.80 2.32
N GLY A 536 7.65 1.96 3.28
CA GLY A 536 7.77 2.24 4.71
C GLY A 536 6.83 3.34 5.21
N ASP A 537 7.33 4.26 6.03
CA ASP A 537 6.52 5.36 6.63
C ASP A 537 6.27 6.55 5.68
N GLY A 538 6.76 6.47 4.45
CA GLY A 538 6.61 7.48 3.41
C GLY A 538 7.32 8.81 3.69
N LEU A 539 8.16 8.90 4.73
CA LEU A 539 8.97 10.06 5.10
C LEU A 539 10.34 10.01 4.42
N PHE A 540 10.84 11.16 3.95
CA PHE A 540 12.20 11.28 3.42
C PHE A 540 12.81 12.64 3.78
N LEU A 541 14.12 12.78 3.53
CA LEU A 541 14.89 13.97 3.88
C LEU A 541 15.30 14.80 2.66
N LEU A 542 15.07 16.11 2.75
CA LEU A 542 15.67 17.11 1.85
C LEU A 542 17.16 17.33 2.17
N GLU A 543 17.92 18.00 1.29
CA GLU A 543 19.39 18.19 1.45
C GLU A 543 19.84 18.81 2.77
N ASP A 544 18.91 19.45 3.47
CA ASP A 544 19.13 20.13 4.72
C ASP A 544 18.48 19.41 5.94
N MET A 545 17.98 18.18 5.73
CA MET A 545 17.37 17.24 6.69
C MET A 545 15.91 17.50 7.14
N THR A 546 15.08 18.08 6.27
CA THR A 546 13.64 18.37 6.50
C THR A 546 12.71 17.18 6.10
N VAL A 547 11.55 16.95 6.78
CA VAL A 547 10.66 15.71 6.77
C VAL A 547 9.21 15.93 6.20
N THR A 548 8.48 14.93 5.58
CA THR A 548 7.09 15.03 4.94
C THR A 548 6.19 13.72 4.77
N HIS A 549 4.80 13.69 4.69
CA HIS A 549 3.82 12.49 4.86
C HIS A 549 2.53 12.26 3.92
N ASN A 550 1.70 11.14 4.06
CA ASN A 550 0.16 11.02 4.20
C ASN A 550 -0.66 9.66 3.96
N THR A 551 -1.76 9.34 4.76
CA THR A 551 -3.02 8.48 4.49
C THR A 551 -4.17 8.78 5.55
N ALA A 552 -5.52 8.77 5.27
CA ALA A 552 -6.56 9.15 6.28
C ALA A 552 -8.05 8.66 6.17
N PHE A 553 -8.65 8.50 4.97
CA PHE A 553 -10.13 8.37 4.84
C PHE A 553 -10.73 7.01 5.27
N GLY A 554 -10.14 5.88 4.85
CA GLY A 554 -10.69 4.54 5.14
C GLY A 554 -10.81 4.23 6.64
N LEU A 555 -9.89 4.77 7.44
CA LEU A 555 -9.85 4.59 8.89
C LEU A 555 -11.05 5.24 9.62
N ASN A 556 -11.61 6.32 9.06
CA ASN A 556 -12.75 7.03 9.67
C ASN A 556 -14.06 6.24 9.55
N ILE A 557 -14.28 5.58 8.41
CA ILE A 557 -15.47 4.73 8.18
C ILE A 557 -15.44 3.53 9.13
N ALA A 558 -14.30 2.84 9.24
CA ALA A 558 -14.12 1.71 10.14
C ALA A 558 -14.41 2.07 11.59
N ARG A 559 -13.91 3.22 12.05
CA ARG A 559 -14.15 3.74 13.41
C ARG A 559 -15.63 4.06 13.65
N ASN A 560 -16.33 4.67 12.70
CA ASN A 560 -17.74 5.03 12.87
C ASN A 560 -18.66 3.80 12.95
N ILE A 561 -18.42 2.78 12.12
CA ILE A 561 -19.21 1.54 12.12
C ILE A 561 -19.03 0.79 13.44
N ALA A 562 -17.78 0.56 13.83
CA ALA A 562 -17.48 -0.16 15.06
C ALA A 562 -17.99 0.61 16.30
N GLY A 563 -17.86 1.94 16.32
CA GLY A 563 -18.32 2.77 17.43
C GLY A 563 -19.84 2.86 17.57
N LYS A 564 -20.56 3.06 16.47
CA LYS A 564 -22.02 3.30 16.48
C LYS A 564 -22.83 2.01 16.56
N TYR A 565 -22.42 0.98 15.84
CA TYR A 565 -23.16 -0.28 15.72
C TYR A 565 -22.63 -1.38 16.64
N GLN A 566 -21.46 -1.19 17.27
CA GLN A 566 -20.80 -2.20 18.11
C GLN A 566 -20.58 -3.54 17.37
N LEU A 567 -20.43 -3.46 16.05
CA LEU A 567 -20.15 -4.61 15.19
C LEU A 567 -18.65 -4.76 14.98
N PRO A 568 -18.08 -5.97 15.07
CA PRO A 568 -16.66 -6.24 14.82
C PRO A 568 -16.20 -5.79 13.44
N VAL A 569 -15.11 -5.02 13.38
CA VAL A 569 -14.47 -4.57 12.13
C VAL A 569 -13.05 -5.14 12.03
N ALA A 570 -12.76 -5.82 10.93
CA ALA A 570 -11.42 -6.34 10.62
C ALA A 570 -10.68 -5.37 9.69
N LEU A 571 -9.48 -4.95 10.07
CA LEU A 571 -8.63 -4.03 9.33
C LEU A 571 -7.31 -4.72 8.96
N PHE A 572 -7.09 -4.92 7.67
CA PHE A 572 -5.87 -5.48 7.10
C PHE A 572 -5.04 -4.35 6.48
N SER A 573 -3.87 -4.08 7.06
CA SER A 573 -3.01 -2.97 6.70
C SER A 573 -1.67 -3.46 6.18
N LEU A 574 -1.52 -3.39 4.85
CA LEU A 574 -0.30 -3.78 4.15
C LEU A 574 0.69 -2.62 4.01
N GLU A 575 0.20 -1.38 4.10
CA GLU A 575 1.05 -0.17 4.00
C GLU A 575 1.51 0.34 5.38
N MET A 576 0.66 0.25 6.40
CA MET A 576 0.91 0.88 7.71
C MET A 576 0.98 -0.12 8.86
N SER A 577 1.80 0.16 9.88
CA SER A 577 1.85 -0.67 11.08
C SER A 577 0.63 -0.46 11.99
N LYS A 578 0.30 -1.46 12.80
CA LYS A 578 -0.80 -1.38 13.77
C LYS A 578 -0.64 -0.22 14.75
N GLU A 579 0.58 0.13 15.15
CA GLU A 579 0.86 1.27 16.03
C GLU A 579 0.50 2.59 15.34
N GLN A 580 0.83 2.73 14.05
CA GLN A 580 0.54 3.95 13.30
C GLN A 580 -0.97 4.14 13.10
N LEU A 581 -1.70 3.05 12.86
CA LEU A 581 -3.16 3.07 12.78
C LEU A 581 -3.80 3.39 14.13
N SER A 582 -3.33 2.74 15.20
CA SER A 582 -3.82 2.97 16.56
C SER A 582 -3.60 4.42 17.00
N GLN A 583 -2.45 5.01 16.67
CA GLN A 583 -2.16 6.42 16.94
C GLN A 583 -3.11 7.37 16.21
N ARG A 584 -3.52 7.04 14.98
CA ARG A 584 -4.49 7.85 14.22
C ARG A 584 -5.90 7.72 14.78
N LEU A 585 -6.31 6.52 15.18
CA LEU A 585 -7.59 6.30 15.87
C LEU A 585 -7.63 7.08 17.19
N LEU A 586 -6.57 7.01 18.00
CA LEU A 586 -6.43 7.78 19.24
C LEU A 586 -6.45 9.30 18.99
N ALA A 587 -5.82 9.76 17.91
CA ALA A 587 -5.79 11.18 17.54
C ALA A 587 -7.18 11.70 17.19
N SER A 588 -7.89 10.95 16.34
CA SER A 588 -9.26 11.25 15.95
C SER A 588 -10.20 11.22 17.17
N GLU A 589 -10.10 10.20 18.03
CA GLU A 589 -11.00 10.02 19.17
C GLU A 589 -10.76 11.05 20.27
N ALA A 590 -9.51 11.23 20.68
CA ALA A 590 -9.15 12.17 21.73
C ALA A 590 -9.25 13.64 21.26
N LYS A 591 -9.46 13.86 19.94
CA LYS A 591 -9.36 15.16 19.27
C LYS A 591 -8.02 15.83 19.58
N ILE A 592 -6.98 15.02 19.54
CA ILE A 592 -5.59 15.41 19.77
C ILE A 592 -4.86 15.25 18.43
N GLU A 593 -4.14 16.29 18.00
CA GLU A 593 -3.39 16.24 16.73
C GLU A 593 -2.44 15.02 16.69
N SER A 594 -2.43 14.26 15.59
CA SER A 594 -1.73 12.95 15.50
C SER A 594 -0.22 13.03 15.82
N ASN A 595 0.41 14.15 15.50
CA ASN A 595 1.82 14.39 15.81
C ASN A 595 2.10 14.59 17.31
N ARG A 596 1.12 15.09 18.08
CA ARG A 596 1.25 15.26 19.54
C ARG A 596 1.24 13.92 20.26
N LEU A 597 0.35 13.03 19.84
CA LEU A 597 0.30 11.65 20.29
C LEU A 597 1.62 10.92 19.98
N ARG A 598 2.12 11.05 18.76
CA ARG A 598 3.36 10.41 18.31
C ARG A 598 4.61 10.90 19.04
N SER A 599 4.63 12.19 19.41
CA SER A 599 5.75 12.80 20.13
C SER A 599 5.67 12.68 21.65
N GLY A 600 4.59 12.09 22.20
CA GLY A 600 4.39 11.91 23.65
C GLY A 600 4.18 13.22 24.42
N ARG A 601 3.91 14.35 23.74
CA ARG A 601 3.80 15.68 24.36
C ARG A 601 2.35 16.02 24.69
N LEU A 602 1.87 15.38 25.75
CA LEU A 602 0.50 15.47 26.23
C LEU A 602 0.45 16.32 27.50
N SER A 603 -0.47 17.28 27.58
CA SER A 603 -0.74 18.00 28.83
C SER A 603 -1.51 17.11 29.80
N GLY A 604 -1.60 17.47 31.09
CA GLY A 604 -2.41 16.71 32.06
C GLY A 604 -3.88 16.56 31.66
N GLN A 605 -4.45 17.55 30.95
CA GLN A 605 -5.80 17.46 30.38
C GLN A 605 -5.86 16.57 29.13
N ASP A 606 -4.78 16.50 28.35
CA ASP A 606 -4.71 15.61 27.20
C ASP A 606 -4.57 14.16 27.65
N TYR A 607 -3.85 13.88 28.76
CA TYR A 607 -3.84 12.56 29.37
C TYR A 607 -5.23 12.11 29.82
N GLN A 608 -6.05 13.03 30.32
CA GLN A 608 -7.45 12.71 30.64
C GLN A 608 -8.24 12.36 29.38
N LYS A 609 -8.20 13.21 28.35
CA LYS A 609 -8.89 12.94 27.07
C LYS A 609 -8.40 11.66 26.40
N LEU A 610 -7.11 11.35 26.54
CA LEU A 610 -6.49 10.18 25.97
C LEU A 610 -6.85 8.93 26.77
N SER A 611 -6.97 9.04 28.10
CA SER A 611 -7.54 7.99 28.94
C SER A 611 -9.01 7.74 28.59
N ASP A 612 -9.79 8.79 28.38
CA ASP A 612 -11.20 8.70 27.98
C ASP A 612 -11.32 8.09 26.58
N ALA A 613 -10.44 8.49 25.64
CA ALA A 613 -10.37 7.94 24.30
C ALA A 613 -9.89 6.48 24.27
N ILE A 614 -8.93 6.10 25.12
CA ILE A 614 -8.51 4.70 25.30
C ILE A 614 -9.68 3.89 25.85
N GLY A 615 -10.40 4.40 26.85
CA GLY A 615 -11.59 3.73 27.37
C GLY A 615 -12.66 3.53 26.30
N THR A 616 -12.89 4.56 25.48
CA THR A 616 -13.83 4.51 24.35
C THR A 616 -13.38 3.53 23.28
N LEU A 617 -12.14 3.64 22.78
CA LEU A 617 -11.60 2.75 21.74
C LEU A 617 -11.44 1.30 22.22
N SER A 618 -11.13 1.07 23.50
CA SER A 618 -11.04 -0.28 24.05
C SER A 618 -12.39 -0.98 24.12
N ALA A 619 -13.50 -0.23 24.13
CA ALA A 619 -14.84 -0.78 24.06
C ALA A 619 -15.29 -1.02 22.60
N ILE A 620 -14.58 -0.48 21.62
CA ILE A 620 -14.93 -0.58 20.21
C ILE A 620 -14.28 -1.83 19.60
N PRO A 621 -15.04 -2.73 18.92
CA PRO A 621 -14.52 -4.00 18.42
C PRO A 621 -13.78 -3.83 17.07
N ILE A 622 -12.60 -3.20 17.08
CA ILE A 622 -11.71 -3.10 15.90
C ILE A 622 -10.52 -4.07 16.05
N TYR A 623 -10.30 -4.90 15.03
CA TYR A 623 -9.23 -5.90 14.98
C TYR A 623 -8.27 -5.54 13.84
N ILE A 624 -6.97 -5.45 14.12
CA ILE A 624 -5.95 -5.01 13.15
C ILE A 624 -4.95 -6.13 12.87
N ASP A 625 -4.68 -6.39 11.59
CA ASP A 625 -3.55 -7.19 11.10
C ASP A 625 -2.66 -6.32 10.20
N ASP A 626 -1.38 -6.22 10.53
CA ASP A 626 -0.36 -5.46 9.80
C ASP A 626 0.68 -6.32 9.07
N THR A 627 0.31 -7.57 8.73
CA THR A 627 1.16 -8.50 7.97
C THR A 627 1.39 -8.00 6.53
N ALA A 628 2.65 -7.71 6.19
CA ALA A 628 3.02 -7.04 4.93
C ALA A 628 2.75 -7.87 3.64
N THR A 629 2.85 -9.20 3.70
CA THR A 629 2.64 -10.11 2.56
C THR A 629 1.46 -11.02 2.81
N LEU A 630 0.25 -10.43 2.87
CA LEU A 630 -0.98 -11.17 3.16
C LEU A 630 -1.65 -11.65 1.87
N THR A 631 -1.93 -12.94 1.80
CA THR A 631 -2.74 -13.53 0.72
C THR A 631 -4.23 -13.39 1.01
N VAL A 632 -5.08 -13.44 -0.02
CA VAL A 632 -6.54 -13.39 0.17
C VAL A 632 -7.07 -14.58 0.98
N MET A 633 -6.38 -15.72 0.91
CA MET A 633 -6.76 -16.92 1.67
C MET A 633 -6.52 -16.75 3.17
N GLU A 634 -5.37 -16.21 3.57
CA GLU A 634 -5.07 -15.90 4.98
C GLU A 634 -6.04 -14.85 5.52
N MET A 635 -6.29 -13.77 4.76
CA MET A 635 -7.27 -12.75 5.09
C MET A 635 -8.66 -13.36 5.33
N ARG A 636 -9.09 -14.27 4.45
CA ARG A 636 -10.37 -14.99 4.55
C ARG A 636 -10.43 -15.89 5.78
N SER A 637 -9.36 -16.63 6.08
CA SER A 637 -9.26 -17.49 7.26
C SER A 637 -9.39 -16.68 8.55
N GLN A 638 -8.70 -15.55 8.64
CA GLN A 638 -8.79 -14.65 9.79
C GLN A 638 -10.17 -13.99 9.95
N ALA A 639 -10.76 -13.48 8.85
CA ALA A 639 -12.09 -12.88 8.90
C ALA A 639 -13.15 -13.90 9.36
N ARG A 640 -13.07 -15.15 8.88
CA ARG A 640 -13.96 -16.23 9.33
C ARG A 640 -13.78 -16.58 10.79
N ARG A 641 -12.54 -16.69 11.27
CA ARG A 641 -12.25 -16.96 12.68
C ARG A 641 -12.86 -15.87 13.56
N LEU A 642 -12.67 -14.61 13.17
CA LEU A 642 -13.25 -13.48 13.89
C LEU A 642 -14.78 -13.53 13.90
N GLN A 643 -15.41 -13.87 12.77
CA GLN A 643 -16.87 -14.04 12.68
C GLN A 643 -17.38 -15.18 13.56
N ALA A 644 -16.65 -16.30 13.64
CA ALA A 644 -17.02 -17.43 14.48
C ALA A 644 -16.91 -17.10 15.98
N GLU A 645 -15.93 -16.27 16.36
CA GLU A 645 -15.70 -15.87 17.76
C GLU A 645 -16.63 -14.74 18.22
N GLN A 646 -16.86 -13.73 17.37
CA GLN A 646 -17.53 -12.47 17.74
C GLN A 646 -18.93 -12.31 17.13
N GLY A 647 -19.37 -13.25 16.27
CA GLY A 647 -20.65 -13.15 15.57
C GLY A 647 -20.55 -12.35 14.27
N GLN A 648 -21.62 -11.64 13.90
CA GLN A 648 -21.70 -10.95 12.61
C GLN A 648 -20.66 -9.80 12.50
N LEU A 649 -19.86 -9.81 11.43
CA LEU A 649 -18.92 -8.73 11.14
C LEU A 649 -19.64 -7.50 10.58
N GLY A 650 -19.20 -6.31 10.98
CA GLY A 650 -19.70 -5.04 10.47
C GLY A 650 -18.98 -4.55 9.23
N LEU A 651 -17.67 -4.77 9.13
CA LEU A 651 -16.85 -4.35 7.98
C LEU A 651 -15.53 -5.13 7.92
N VAL A 652 -15.05 -5.38 6.70
CA VAL A 652 -13.66 -5.75 6.43
C VAL A 652 -13.00 -4.65 5.60
N LEU A 653 -11.90 -4.07 6.08
CA LEU A 653 -11.15 -3.00 5.40
C LEU A 653 -9.74 -3.48 5.01
N LEU A 654 -9.32 -3.22 3.77
CA LEU A 654 -8.01 -3.58 3.22
C LEU A 654 -7.27 -2.33 2.72
N ASP A 655 -6.08 -2.05 3.27
CA ASP A 655 -5.21 -0.91 2.94
C ASP A 655 -3.82 -1.36 2.45
N TYR A 656 -3.51 -1.42 1.15
CA TYR A 656 -4.34 -1.21 -0.04
C TYR A 656 -4.22 -2.40 -1.00
N LEU A 657 -5.20 -2.53 -1.90
CA LEU A 657 -5.40 -3.67 -2.81
C LEU A 657 -4.15 -4.04 -3.62
N GLN A 658 -3.40 -3.05 -4.09
CA GLN A 658 -2.20 -3.23 -4.91
C GLN A 658 -0.94 -3.66 -4.13
N LEU A 659 -1.02 -4.02 -2.84
CA LEU A 659 0.08 -4.67 -2.10
C LEU A 659 -0.13 -6.16 -1.86
N MET A 660 -1.31 -6.71 -2.18
CA MET A 660 -1.54 -8.15 -2.04
C MET A 660 -0.70 -8.96 -3.05
N GLU A 661 -0.27 -10.13 -2.61
CA GLU A 661 0.39 -11.13 -3.46
C GLU A 661 -0.61 -12.20 -3.93
N GLY A 662 -0.47 -12.62 -5.18
CA GLY A 662 -1.15 -13.74 -5.80
C GLY A 662 -0.22 -14.39 -6.82
N GLY A 663 -0.02 -15.71 -6.70
CA GLY A 663 0.94 -16.43 -7.54
C GLY A 663 0.69 -16.26 -9.05
N GLY A 664 1.59 -15.56 -9.74
CA GLY A 664 1.66 -15.44 -11.20
C GLY A 664 2.48 -14.24 -11.70
N ASP A 665 3.07 -14.33 -12.90
CA ASP A 665 3.93 -13.29 -13.51
C ASP A 665 3.16 -12.05 -14.04
N ASN A 666 1.83 -12.03 -13.96
CA ASN A 666 0.99 -10.98 -14.56
C ASN A 666 0.10 -10.26 -13.53
N ARG A 667 0.56 -9.09 -13.06
CA ARG A 667 -0.04 -8.25 -12.01
C ARG A 667 -1.53 -7.91 -12.23
N VAL A 668 -1.97 -7.84 -13.48
CA VAL A 668 -3.37 -7.51 -13.84
C VAL A 668 -4.31 -8.71 -13.65
N GLN A 669 -3.85 -9.90 -14.03
CA GLN A 669 -4.59 -11.14 -13.78
C GLN A 669 -4.64 -11.45 -12.28
N GLU A 670 -3.55 -11.15 -11.59
CA GLU A 670 -3.44 -11.22 -10.13
C GLU A 670 -4.48 -10.30 -9.46
N LEU A 671 -4.53 -9.01 -9.80
CA LEU A 671 -5.54 -8.07 -9.27
C LEU A 671 -6.98 -8.52 -9.56
N SER A 672 -7.24 -9.04 -10.76
CA SER A 672 -8.58 -9.55 -11.14
C SER A 672 -8.97 -10.84 -10.41
N ARG A 673 -7.99 -11.66 -10.00
CA ARG A 673 -8.22 -12.81 -9.11
C ARG A 673 -8.47 -12.33 -7.69
N ILE A 674 -7.71 -11.34 -7.21
CA ILE A 674 -7.85 -10.77 -5.87
C ILE A 674 -9.24 -10.13 -5.70
N THR A 675 -9.69 -9.29 -6.63
CA THR A 675 -11.02 -8.64 -6.54
C THR A 675 -12.17 -9.65 -6.52
N ARG A 676 -12.10 -10.71 -7.33
CA ARG A 676 -13.08 -11.81 -7.29
C ARG A 676 -13.07 -12.54 -5.95
N SER A 677 -11.90 -12.89 -5.45
CA SER A 677 -11.75 -13.56 -4.17
C SER A 677 -12.28 -12.70 -3.01
N LEU A 678 -12.07 -11.37 -3.05
CA LEU A 678 -12.64 -10.43 -2.09
C LEU A 678 -14.18 -10.34 -2.20
N LYS A 679 -14.75 -10.38 -3.41
CA LYS A 679 -16.21 -10.43 -3.59
C LYS A 679 -16.81 -11.74 -3.07
N THR A 680 -16.14 -12.88 -3.32
CA THR A 680 -16.53 -14.17 -2.75
C THR A 680 -16.46 -14.13 -1.22
N LEU A 681 -15.39 -13.54 -0.66
CA LEU A 681 -15.26 -13.32 0.78
C LEU A 681 -16.45 -12.51 1.33
N ALA A 682 -16.79 -11.37 0.70
CA ALA A 682 -17.91 -10.52 1.12
C ALA A 682 -19.25 -11.30 1.18
N ARG A 683 -19.56 -12.06 0.12
CA ARG A 683 -20.78 -12.90 0.05
C ARG A 683 -20.83 -13.95 1.14
N GLU A 684 -19.69 -14.52 1.45
CA GLU A 684 -19.54 -15.61 2.38
C GLU A 684 -19.66 -15.18 3.84
N ILE A 685 -19.00 -14.07 4.21
CA ILE A 685 -19.07 -13.53 5.57
C ILE A 685 -20.33 -12.68 5.79
N LYS A 686 -21.13 -12.43 4.75
CA LYS A 686 -22.33 -11.57 4.80
C LYS A 686 -22.05 -10.18 5.41
N ALA A 687 -20.91 -9.60 5.07
CA ALA A 687 -20.47 -8.27 5.54
C ALA A 687 -19.84 -7.48 4.38
N PRO A 688 -19.90 -6.14 4.40
CA PRO A 688 -19.25 -5.33 3.38
C PRO A 688 -17.73 -5.44 3.46
N VAL A 689 -17.07 -5.45 2.30
CA VAL A 689 -15.60 -5.43 2.17
C VAL A 689 -15.19 -4.14 1.46
N ILE A 690 -14.35 -3.33 2.09
CA ILE A 690 -13.76 -2.12 1.50
C ILE A 690 -12.31 -2.39 1.15
N ALA A 691 -11.99 -2.33 -0.15
CA ALA A 691 -10.62 -2.35 -0.64
C ALA A 691 -10.19 -0.93 -1.03
N LEU A 692 -9.16 -0.42 -0.36
CA LEU A 692 -8.51 0.83 -0.77
C LEU A 692 -7.73 0.57 -2.05
N SER A 693 -7.87 1.48 -3.02
CA SER A 693 -7.19 1.37 -4.30
C SER A 693 -6.58 2.71 -4.71
N GLN A 694 -5.38 2.65 -5.25
CA GLN A 694 -4.73 3.81 -5.83
C GLN A 694 -5.28 4.12 -7.22
N LEU A 695 -5.56 5.41 -7.50
CA LEU A 695 -5.89 5.88 -8.84
C LEU A 695 -4.65 6.06 -9.72
N SER A 696 -4.79 5.76 -11.01
CA SER A 696 -3.77 6.02 -12.03
C SER A 696 -3.46 7.52 -12.16
N ARG A 697 -2.26 7.82 -12.66
CA ARG A 697 -1.74 9.19 -12.79
C ARG A 697 -2.33 9.95 -13.99
N GLY A 698 -3.11 9.28 -14.84
CA GLY A 698 -3.75 9.89 -16.03
C GLY A 698 -4.78 10.98 -15.69
N VAL A 699 -5.37 10.93 -14.48
CA VAL A 699 -6.25 11.97 -13.92
C VAL A 699 -5.59 13.35 -13.98
N GLU A 700 -4.30 13.41 -13.65
CA GLU A 700 -3.52 14.65 -13.52
C GLU A 700 -3.17 15.27 -14.87
N GLN A 701 -3.36 14.57 -15.98
CA GLN A 701 -3.08 15.11 -17.32
C GLN A 701 -4.32 15.71 -17.98
N ARG A 702 -5.52 15.41 -17.47
CA ARG A 702 -6.79 15.91 -18.01
C ARG A 702 -7.05 17.36 -17.58
N THR A 703 -7.76 18.13 -18.39
CA THR A 703 -8.25 19.47 -17.97
C THR A 703 -9.20 19.38 -16.79
N ASN A 704 -10.06 18.35 -16.77
CA ASN A 704 -10.89 18.02 -15.62
C ASN A 704 -10.20 16.92 -14.79
N LYS A 705 -9.79 17.27 -13.57
CA LYS A 705 -9.06 16.39 -12.63
C LYS A 705 -9.98 15.51 -11.78
N ARG A 706 -11.30 15.57 -11.99
CA ARG A 706 -12.25 14.67 -11.32
C ARG A 706 -11.98 13.23 -11.78
N PRO A 707 -11.72 12.30 -10.84
CA PRO A 707 -11.55 10.88 -11.14
C PRO A 707 -12.79 10.29 -11.82
N MET A 708 -12.54 9.38 -12.75
CA MET A 708 -13.51 8.62 -13.52
C MET A 708 -13.18 7.13 -13.39
N LEU A 709 -14.12 6.23 -13.70
CA LEU A 709 -13.87 4.77 -13.67
C LEU A 709 -12.63 4.37 -14.49
N SER A 710 -12.35 5.08 -15.58
CA SER A 710 -11.15 4.86 -16.38
C SER A 710 -9.84 5.11 -15.64
N ASP A 711 -9.85 5.81 -14.52
CA ASP A 711 -8.64 6.14 -13.76
C ASP A 711 -8.27 5.07 -12.74
N LEU A 712 -9.21 4.19 -12.37
CA LEU A 712 -8.88 2.91 -11.71
C LEU A 712 -8.21 1.92 -12.67
N ARG A 713 -8.24 2.20 -13.98
CA ARG A 713 -7.77 1.28 -15.00
C ARG A 713 -6.28 1.42 -15.26
N GLU A 714 -5.63 0.27 -15.36
CA GLU A 714 -4.47 0.06 -16.24
C GLU A 714 -4.86 -0.49 -17.62
N SER A 715 -6.15 -0.53 -17.97
CA SER A 715 -6.63 -1.06 -19.25
C SER A 715 -6.84 0.04 -20.30
N GLY A 716 -6.31 -0.21 -21.50
CA GLY A 716 -6.53 0.66 -22.66
C GLY A 716 -7.84 0.40 -23.39
N CYS A 717 -8.16 1.30 -24.31
CA CYS A 717 -9.41 1.34 -25.06
C CYS A 717 -9.13 1.45 -26.56
N LEU A 718 -10.08 1.01 -27.38
CA LEU A 718 -9.98 1.02 -28.85
C LEU A 718 -10.75 2.20 -29.43
N THR A 719 -10.37 2.70 -30.60
CA THR A 719 -11.20 3.70 -31.31
C THR A 719 -12.52 3.13 -31.80
N GLY A 720 -13.50 3.99 -32.02
CA GLY A 720 -14.83 3.56 -32.49
C GLY A 720 -14.85 2.80 -33.81
N ASP A 721 -13.88 3.05 -34.69
CA ASP A 721 -13.76 2.40 -35.98
C ASP A 721 -13.09 1.02 -35.91
N SER A 722 -12.65 0.60 -34.73
CA SER A 722 -12.08 -0.74 -34.54
C SER A 722 -13.17 -1.80 -34.74
N LEU A 723 -12.94 -2.69 -35.70
CA LEU A 723 -13.83 -3.76 -36.13
C LEU A 723 -13.72 -4.96 -35.19
N VAL A 724 -14.84 -5.33 -34.57
CA VAL A 724 -14.97 -6.52 -33.71
C VAL A 724 -15.66 -7.62 -34.50
N THR A 725 -15.06 -8.80 -34.54
CA THR A 725 -15.64 -9.96 -35.24
C THR A 725 -16.66 -10.65 -34.34
N ILE A 726 -17.92 -10.67 -34.77
CA ILE A 726 -19.00 -11.39 -34.09
C ILE A 726 -18.85 -12.88 -34.38
N ALA A 727 -18.62 -13.69 -33.35
CA ALA A 727 -18.29 -15.11 -33.51
C ALA A 727 -19.45 -15.99 -33.99
N ASP A 728 -20.67 -15.50 -33.89
CA ASP A 728 -21.87 -16.24 -34.34
C ASP A 728 -22.17 -16.02 -35.82
N THR A 729 -21.92 -14.82 -36.34
CA THR A 729 -22.23 -14.46 -37.74
C THR A 729 -20.99 -14.36 -38.62
N GLY A 730 -19.80 -14.17 -38.03
CA GLY A 730 -18.57 -13.86 -38.75
C GLY A 730 -18.49 -12.41 -39.24
N GLU A 731 -19.48 -11.57 -38.89
CA GLU A 731 -19.55 -10.17 -39.31
C GLU A 731 -18.53 -9.32 -38.53
N GLU A 732 -17.85 -8.41 -39.22
CA GLU A 732 -16.96 -7.43 -38.62
C GLU A 732 -17.72 -6.11 -38.42
N VAL A 733 -17.99 -5.76 -37.17
CA VAL A 733 -18.79 -4.59 -36.81
C VAL A 733 -17.93 -3.57 -36.06
N PRO A 734 -17.97 -2.27 -36.40
CA PRO A 734 -17.28 -1.24 -35.62
C PRO A 734 -17.74 -1.24 -34.15
N ILE A 735 -16.81 -1.17 -33.22
CA ILE A 735 -17.10 -1.24 -31.76
C ILE A 735 -18.06 -0.14 -31.29
N LYS A 736 -18.07 1.03 -31.97
CA LYS A 736 -19.00 2.13 -31.67
C LYS A 736 -20.47 1.77 -31.92
N ASP A 737 -20.73 0.90 -32.89
CA ASP A 737 -22.08 0.49 -33.29
C ASP A 737 -22.61 -0.63 -32.38
N LEU A 738 -21.70 -1.32 -31.67
CA LEU A 738 -22.03 -2.35 -30.68
C LEU A 738 -22.39 -1.76 -29.30
N VAL A 739 -22.24 -0.45 -29.09
CA VAL A 739 -22.55 0.19 -27.80
C VAL A 739 -24.02 -0.02 -27.43
N GLY A 740 -24.25 -0.46 -26.19
CA GLY A 740 -25.59 -0.76 -25.68
C GLY A 740 -26.14 -2.14 -26.06
N HIS A 741 -25.47 -2.89 -26.93
CA HIS A 741 -25.82 -4.27 -27.25
C HIS A 741 -25.11 -5.25 -26.30
N SER A 742 -25.76 -6.36 -25.96
CA SER A 742 -25.22 -7.43 -25.10
C SER A 742 -25.75 -8.79 -25.56
N GLY A 743 -25.11 -9.88 -25.10
CA GLY A 743 -25.59 -11.24 -25.35
C GLY A 743 -25.18 -11.85 -26.70
N PHE A 744 -24.27 -11.22 -27.45
CA PHE A 744 -23.61 -11.78 -28.63
C PHE A 744 -22.23 -12.35 -28.27
N ASN A 745 -21.71 -13.28 -29.06
CA ASN A 745 -20.38 -13.84 -28.84
C ASN A 745 -19.32 -13.17 -29.71
N VAL A 746 -18.10 -13.03 -29.17
CA VAL A 746 -16.90 -12.64 -29.90
C VAL A 746 -15.85 -13.75 -29.81
N PHE A 747 -14.88 -13.73 -30.72
CA PHE A 747 -13.73 -14.62 -30.62
C PHE A 747 -12.77 -14.11 -29.55
N ALA A 748 -12.39 -14.99 -28.63
CA ALA A 748 -11.41 -14.70 -27.59
C ALA A 748 -10.43 -15.88 -27.46
N LEU A 749 -9.17 -15.57 -27.20
CA LEU A 749 -8.11 -16.55 -27.03
C LEU A 749 -8.17 -17.16 -25.63
N ASN A 750 -8.25 -18.48 -25.55
CA ASN A 750 -8.00 -19.20 -24.31
C ASN A 750 -6.49 -19.41 -24.16
N LEU A 751 -5.88 -18.79 -23.14
CA LEU A 751 -4.43 -18.84 -22.89
C LEU A 751 -3.95 -20.21 -22.35
N GLU A 752 -4.85 -21.07 -21.88
CA GLU A 752 -4.52 -22.43 -21.44
C GLU A 752 -4.45 -23.38 -22.64
N THR A 753 -5.39 -23.24 -23.58
CA THR A 753 -5.50 -24.15 -24.74
C THR A 753 -4.87 -23.58 -26.00
N TRP A 754 -4.53 -22.29 -26.03
CA TRP A 754 -4.07 -21.52 -27.19
C TRP A 754 -5.03 -21.57 -28.40
N LYS A 755 -6.32 -21.74 -28.12
CA LYS A 755 -7.40 -21.79 -29.13
C LYS A 755 -8.34 -20.60 -29.03
N LEU A 756 -8.89 -20.20 -30.17
CA LEU A 756 -9.94 -19.19 -30.22
C LEU A 756 -11.28 -19.84 -29.88
N GLU A 757 -11.90 -19.38 -28.81
CA GLU A 757 -13.19 -19.86 -28.34
C GLU A 757 -14.25 -18.76 -28.48
N LYS A 758 -15.51 -19.18 -28.63
CA LYS A 758 -16.64 -18.26 -28.57
C LYS A 758 -16.82 -17.80 -27.13
N ALA A 759 -16.78 -16.50 -26.91
CA ALA A 759 -16.95 -15.92 -25.59
C ALA A 759 -18.08 -14.87 -25.58
N PRO A 760 -19.02 -14.95 -24.63
CA PRO A 760 -20.14 -14.03 -24.58
C PRO A 760 -19.68 -12.62 -24.17
N VAL A 761 -20.20 -11.61 -24.85
CA VAL A 761 -20.01 -10.21 -24.51
C VAL A 761 -21.10 -9.77 -23.54
N SER A 762 -20.69 -9.30 -22.36
CA SER A 762 -21.64 -8.82 -21.35
C SER A 762 -22.03 -7.35 -21.56
N LYS A 763 -21.10 -6.51 -22.03
CA LYS A 763 -21.33 -5.08 -22.25
C LYS A 763 -20.33 -4.47 -23.21
N VAL A 764 -20.79 -3.54 -24.03
CA VAL A 764 -19.97 -2.60 -24.82
C VAL A 764 -20.31 -1.17 -24.40
N PHE A 765 -19.30 -0.34 -24.18
CA PHE A 765 -19.50 1.03 -23.69
C PHE A 765 -18.45 2.01 -24.21
N SER A 766 -18.83 3.29 -24.30
CA SER A 766 -17.90 4.38 -24.59
C SER A 766 -17.13 4.79 -23.33
N THR A 767 -15.84 5.11 -23.48
CA THR A 767 -14.94 5.52 -22.41
C THR A 767 -14.48 6.97 -22.54
N GLY A 768 -15.08 7.74 -23.44
CA GLY A 768 -14.78 9.15 -23.68
C GLY A 768 -13.78 9.37 -24.83
N VAL A 769 -13.15 10.55 -24.86
CA VAL A 769 -12.21 10.97 -25.92
C VAL A 769 -10.79 10.94 -25.36
N LYS A 770 -9.87 10.21 -26.00
CA LYS A 770 -8.49 9.99 -25.51
C LYS A 770 -7.45 10.08 -26.62
N PRO A 771 -6.19 10.46 -26.33
CA PRO A 771 -5.10 10.38 -27.29
C PRO A 771 -4.82 8.92 -27.67
N THR A 772 -4.55 8.68 -28.95
CA THR A 772 -4.39 7.33 -29.50
C THR A 772 -3.10 7.18 -30.32
N LEU A 773 -2.66 5.94 -30.47
CA LEU A 773 -1.54 5.53 -31.31
C LEU A 773 -2.08 4.56 -32.36
N GLU A 774 -1.62 4.69 -33.60
CA GLU A 774 -1.87 3.71 -34.66
C GLU A 774 -0.71 2.70 -34.66
N LEU A 775 -1.03 1.42 -34.47
CA LEU A 775 -0.12 0.30 -34.64
C LEU A 775 -0.35 -0.31 -36.02
N THR A 776 0.73 -0.50 -36.79
CA THR A 776 0.71 -1.23 -38.07
C THR A 776 1.64 -2.45 -38.00
N THR A 777 1.17 -3.58 -38.55
CA THR A 777 1.96 -4.83 -38.64
C THR A 777 2.48 -5.10 -40.06
N ALA A 778 3.40 -6.06 -40.19
CA ALA A 778 4.02 -6.44 -41.46
C ALA A 778 3.04 -7.05 -42.46
N LEU A 779 1.97 -7.70 -41.99
CA LEU A 779 0.88 -8.18 -42.84
C LEU A 779 -0.15 -7.09 -43.18
N GLY A 780 0.12 -5.83 -42.83
CA GLY A 780 -0.71 -4.69 -43.17
C GLY A 780 -1.93 -4.49 -42.26
N ARG A 781 -1.99 -5.18 -41.11
CA ARG A 781 -3.06 -4.93 -40.14
C ARG A 781 -2.81 -3.63 -39.41
N LYS A 782 -3.91 -2.93 -39.11
CA LYS A 782 -3.88 -1.66 -38.40
C LYS A 782 -4.89 -1.66 -37.27
N ILE A 783 -4.47 -1.17 -36.11
CA ILE A 783 -5.36 -0.93 -34.98
C ILE A 783 -5.00 0.39 -34.31
N ILE A 784 -6.02 1.16 -33.96
CA ILE A 784 -5.86 2.42 -33.25
C ILE A 784 -6.38 2.23 -31.84
N ALA A 785 -5.51 2.46 -30.86
CA ALA A 785 -5.80 2.25 -29.46
C ALA A 785 -5.10 3.31 -28.59
N THR A 786 -5.52 3.41 -27.34
CA THR A 786 -4.82 4.25 -26.37
C THR A 786 -3.44 3.67 -26.04
N GLY A 787 -2.47 4.51 -25.65
CA GLY A 787 -1.11 4.03 -25.33
C GLY A 787 -1.05 2.94 -24.27
N ASN A 788 -1.97 2.97 -23.30
CA ASN A 788 -2.09 1.93 -22.27
C ASN A 788 -2.79 0.63 -22.72
N HIS A 789 -3.22 0.53 -23.99
CA HIS A 789 -3.85 -0.68 -24.50
C HIS A 789 -2.82 -1.79 -24.67
N LYS A 790 -3.08 -2.95 -24.08
CA LYS A 790 -2.13 -4.07 -24.11
C LYS A 790 -2.37 -5.00 -25.29
N PHE A 791 -1.27 -5.49 -25.87
CA PHE A 791 -1.23 -6.48 -26.93
C PHE A 791 -0.40 -7.67 -26.46
N LEU A 792 -0.82 -8.88 -26.84
CA LEU A 792 -0.10 -10.10 -26.48
C LEU A 792 1.13 -10.23 -27.38
N THR A 793 2.32 -10.31 -26.78
CA THR A 793 3.62 -10.41 -27.45
C THR A 793 4.24 -11.80 -27.29
N LEU A 794 5.16 -12.16 -28.19
CA LEU A 794 5.79 -13.49 -28.22
C LEU A 794 6.64 -13.76 -26.96
N ASP A 795 7.45 -12.79 -26.55
CA ASP A 795 8.48 -12.98 -25.51
C ASP A 795 8.11 -12.38 -24.14
N GLN A 796 7.19 -11.42 -24.09
CA GLN A 796 6.93 -10.60 -22.90
C GLN A 796 5.47 -10.65 -22.42
N GLY A 797 4.62 -11.49 -23.03
CA GLY A 797 3.21 -11.54 -22.71
C GLY A 797 2.48 -10.23 -23.06
N TRP A 798 1.57 -9.76 -22.23
CA TRP A 798 0.75 -8.58 -22.51
C TRP A 798 1.52 -7.27 -22.26
N VAL A 799 1.94 -6.59 -23.33
CA VAL A 799 2.72 -5.34 -23.30
C VAL A 799 1.86 -4.16 -23.76
N ARG A 800 2.04 -2.98 -23.15
CA ARG A 800 1.30 -1.77 -23.50
C ARG A 800 1.75 -1.20 -24.84
N LEU A 801 0.83 -0.59 -25.58
CA LEU A 801 1.12 0.00 -26.88
C LEU A 801 2.19 1.11 -26.84
N ASP A 802 2.25 1.87 -25.75
CA ASP A 802 3.27 2.92 -25.53
C ASP A 802 4.66 2.36 -25.15
N GLU A 803 4.76 1.07 -24.84
CA GLU A 803 6.01 0.37 -24.49
C GLU A 803 6.54 -0.51 -25.64
N LEU A 804 5.67 -0.86 -26.59
CA LEU A 804 6.02 -1.64 -27.79
C LEU A 804 6.97 -0.87 -28.70
N LYS A 805 7.86 -1.60 -29.38
CA LYS A 805 8.83 -1.07 -30.34
C LYS A 805 8.63 -1.69 -31.71
N GLU A 806 9.08 -0.96 -32.73
CA GLU A 806 9.20 -1.52 -34.07
C GLU A 806 10.10 -2.75 -34.04
N GLY A 807 9.60 -3.87 -34.59
CA GLY A 807 10.29 -5.15 -34.56
C GLY A 807 9.75 -6.16 -33.56
N ASP A 808 8.96 -5.76 -32.57
CA ASP A 808 8.27 -6.68 -31.65
C ASP A 808 7.19 -7.48 -32.40
N TYR A 809 6.82 -8.64 -31.86
CA TYR A 809 5.81 -9.53 -32.45
C TYR A 809 4.54 -9.56 -31.60
N ILE A 810 3.38 -9.40 -32.23
CA ILE A 810 2.07 -9.46 -31.58
C ILE A 810 1.20 -10.61 -32.08
N ALA A 811 0.33 -11.10 -31.20
CA ALA A 811 -0.54 -12.24 -31.44
C ALA A 811 -1.75 -11.87 -32.30
N ASN A 812 -1.89 -12.57 -33.42
CA ASN A 812 -3.00 -12.42 -34.36
C ASN A 812 -3.71 -13.77 -34.59
N PRO A 813 -5.03 -13.77 -34.83
CA PRO A 813 -5.81 -14.98 -35.13
C PRO A 813 -5.41 -15.59 -36.48
N GLN A 814 -5.22 -16.91 -36.52
CA GLN A 814 -4.83 -17.66 -37.72
C GLN A 814 -6.06 -18.05 -38.57
N ILE A 815 -6.09 -17.63 -39.84
CA ILE A 815 -7.19 -17.87 -40.78
C ILE A 815 -7.15 -19.30 -41.38
N LEU A 816 -6.00 -19.97 -41.34
CA LEU A 816 -5.78 -21.31 -41.92
C LEU A 816 -5.38 -22.33 -40.85
N ARG A 817 -6.26 -23.28 -40.55
CA ARG A 817 -6.04 -24.40 -39.61
C ARG A 817 -4.98 -25.36 -40.15
N LEU A 818 -3.72 -25.15 -39.78
CA LEU A 818 -2.62 -26.06 -40.11
C LEU A 818 -1.78 -26.48 -38.88
N GLY A 819 -2.12 -26.04 -37.65
CA GLY A 819 -1.33 -26.30 -36.43
C GLY A 819 -2.16 -26.57 -35.16
N THR A 820 -1.46 -26.72 -34.02
CA THR A 820 -2.02 -26.97 -32.67
C THR A 820 -2.51 -25.71 -31.94
N SER A 821 -2.14 -24.53 -32.43
CA SER A 821 -2.50 -23.20 -31.91
C SER A 821 -3.28 -22.42 -32.97
N ASP A 822 -4.27 -21.62 -32.57
CA ASP A 822 -5.06 -20.74 -33.47
C ASP A 822 -4.44 -19.33 -33.59
N VAL A 823 -3.22 -19.15 -33.08
CA VAL A 823 -2.52 -17.85 -33.01
C VAL A 823 -1.22 -17.91 -33.77
N TYR A 824 -0.93 -16.85 -34.51
CA TYR A 824 0.40 -16.61 -35.06
C TYR A 824 0.90 -15.22 -34.70
N TRP A 825 2.22 -15.03 -34.86
CA TRP A 825 2.92 -13.83 -34.43
C TRP A 825 3.25 -12.95 -35.64
N ASP A 826 2.80 -11.71 -35.61
CA ASP A 826 3.00 -10.73 -36.69
C ASP A 826 3.89 -9.60 -36.19
N LYS A 827 4.80 -9.14 -37.05
CA LYS A 827 5.84 -8.17 -36.68
C LYS A 827 5.30 -6.75 -36.76
N ILE A 828 5.52 -5.94 -35.74
CA ILE A 828 5.19 -4.51 -35.75
C ILE A 828 6.14 -3.77 -36.70
N THR A 829 5.58 -3.01 -37.64
CA THR A 829 6.34 -2.20 -38.61
C THR A 829 6.40 -0.73 -38.24
N SER A 830 5.36 -0.19 -37.61
CA SER A 830 5.34 1.20 -37.16
C SER A 830 4.33 1.42 -36.04
N ILE A 831 4.67 2.33 -35.12
CA ILE A 831 3.75 2.86 -34.10
C ILE A 831 3.81 4.39 -34.18
N THR A 832 2.72 5.01 -34.60
CA THR A 832 2.68 6.47 -34.81
C THR A 832 1.55 7.13 -34.03
N PRO A 833 1.80 8.27 -33.36
CA PRO A 833 0.72 9.08 -32.80
C PRO A 833 -0.25 9.56 -33.87
N THR A 834 -1.55 9.44 -33.63
CA THR A 834 -2.59 9.90 -34.58
C THR A 834 -2.78 11.43 -34.58
N GLY A 835 -2.20 12.13 -33.60
CA GLY A 835 -2.20 13.60 -33.53
C GLY A 835 -3.45 14.23 -32.90
N GLU A 836 -4.58 13.51 -32.83
CA GLU A 836 -5.85 14.00 -32.27
C GLU A 836 -6.46 13.03 -31.23
N SER A 837 -7.10 13.58 -30.19
CA SER A 837 -7.84 12.75 -29.22
C SER A 837 -9.13 12.24 -29.87
N SER A 838 -9.35 10.93 -29.84
CA SER A 838 -10.47 10.26 -30.53
C SER A 838 -11.45 9.60 -29.54
N PRO A 839 -12.75 9.47 -29.87
CA PRO A 839 -13.69 8.70 -29.08
C PRO A 839 -13.26 7.23 -29.01
N VAL A 840 -13.16 6.71 -27.79
CA VAL A 840 -12.69 5.36 -27.50
C VAL A 840 -13.73 4.54 -26.76
N TYR A 841 -13.71 3.24 -27.01
CA TYR A 841 -14.70 2.27 -26.59
C TYR A 841 -14.01 1.02 -26.06
N ASP A 842 -14.76 0.24 -25.31
CA ASP A 842 -14.29 -1.02 -24.73
C ASP A 842 -15.44 -2.02 -24.67
N LEU A 843 -15.11 -3.31 -24.70
CA LEU A 843 -16.08 -4.40 -24.63
C LEU A 843 -15.66 -5.45 -23.63
N THR A 844 -16.65 -6.08 -23.00
CA THR A 844 -16.44 -7.00 -21.89
C THR A 844 -16.63 -8.46 -22.28
N VAL A 845 -15.61 -9.28 -22.05
CA VAL A 845 -15.62 -10.73 -22.18
C VAL A 845 -15.30 -11.36 -20.81
N PRO A 846 -16.32 -11.82 -20.04
CA PRO A 846 -16.15 -12.20 -18.63
C PRO A 846 -15.26 -13.41 -18.34
N LYS A 847 -15.11 -14.35 -19.29
CA LYS A 847 -14.40 -15.62 -19.05
C LYS A 847 -12.93 -15.57 -19.47
N LEU A 848 -12.67 -15.11 -20.70
CA LEU A 848 -11.34 -15.17 -21.33
C LEU A 848 -10.58 -13.83 -21.25
N HIS A 849 -11.25 -12.74 -20.89
CA HIS A 849 -10.65 -11.42 -20.65
C HIS A 849 -9.77 -10.87 -21.79
N ASN A 850 -10.06 -11.30 -23.02
CA ASN A 850 -9.52 -10.75 -24.24
C ASN A 850 -10.54 -10.96 -25.37
N PHE A 851 -10.35 -10.31 -26.51
CA PHE A 851 -11.16 -10.48 -27.69
C PHE A 851 -10.35 -10.17 -28.95
N VAL A 852 -10.92 -10.43 -30.12
CA VAL A 852 -10.32 -10.08 -31.41
C VAL A 852 -10.92 -8.78 -31.92
N ALA A 853 -10.06 -7.81 -32.24
CA ALA A 853 -10.41 -6.57 -32.92
C ALA A 853 -9.41 -6.25 -34.03
N ASN A 854 -9.89 -5.84 -35.21
CA ASN A 854 -9.08 -5.63 -36.43
C ASN A 854 -8.19 -6.83 -36.75
N ASN A 855 -8.65 -8.05 -36.44
CA ASN A 855 -7.86 -9.28 -36.54
C ASN A 855 -6.55 -9.22 -35.73
N ILE A 856 -6.60 -8.63 -34.53
CA ILE A 856 -5.53 -8.57 -33.53
C ILE A 856 -6.14 -8.93 -32.16
N ILE A 857 -5.39 -9.66 -31.32
CA ILE A 857 -5.86 -10.10 -30.00
C ILE A 857 -5.58 -9.00 -28.95
N VAL A 858 -6.65 -8.54 -28.28
CA VAL A 858 -6.68 -7.34 -27.42
C VAL A 858 -7.24 -7.64 -26.03
N HIS A 859 -6.72 -7.00 -24.98
CA HIS A 859 -7.03 -7.26 -23.56
C HIS A 859 -8.32 -6.58 -23.04
N ASN A 860 -8.96 -7.13 -21.97
CA ASN A 860 -10.17 -6.59 -21.31
C ASN A 860 -9.91 -5.74 -20.03
N SER A 861 -10.93 -5.10 -19.44
CA SER A 861 -10.81 -4.20 -18.27
C SER A 861 -11.09 -4.86 -16.89
N ILE A 862 -10.40 -4.39 -15.83
CA ILE A 862 -10.34 -5.00 -14.46
C ILE A 862 -11.52 -4.62 -13.51
N GLU A 863 -12.29 -3.57 -13.81
CA GLU A 863 -13.22 -2.88 -12.87
C GLU A 863 -14.54 -3.62 -12.49
N GLN A 864 -14.68 -4.90 -12.82
CA GLN A 864 -16.00 -5.50 -13.02
C GLN A 864 -16.65 -6.09 -11.76
N ASP A 865 -15.85 -6.58 -10.82
CA ASP A 865 -16.32 -7.35 -9.66
C ASP A 865 -16.81 -6.52 -8.48
N ALA A 866 -16.47 -5.22 -8.44
CA ALA A 866 -16.95 -4.31 -7.40
C ALA A 866 -18.42 -3.94 -7.60
N ASP A 867 -19.19 -3.86 -6.52
CA ASP A 867 -20.61 -3.47 -6.52
C ASP A 867 -20.77 -1.95 -6.41
N LEU A 868 -19.87 -1.31 -5.66
CA LEU A 868 -19.82 0.12 -5.46
C LEU A 868 -18.37 0.62 -5.60
N VAL A 869 -18.17 1.70 -6.36
CA VAL A 869 -16.86 2.32 -6.57
C VAL A 869 -16.95 3.79 -6.19
N LEU A 870 -16.24 4.13 -5.12
CA LEU A 870 -16.10 5.49 -4.63
C LEU A 870 -14.76 6.05 -5.05
N MET A 871 -14.73 7.30 -5.47
CA MET A 871 -13.49 8.02 -5.78
C MET A 871 -13.42 9.29 -4.95
N LEU A 872 -12.28 9.51 -4.30
CA LEU A 872 -12.03 10.72 -3.54
C LEU A 872 -11.43 11.78 -4.45
N TYR A 873 -12.08 12.93 -4.48
CA TYR A 873 -11.62 14.14 -5.16
C TYR A 873 -11.60 15.29 -4.17
N ARG A 874 -10.57 16.12 -4.22
CA ARG A 874 -10.53 17.37 -3.46
C ARG A 874 -10.20 18.45 -4.46
N ASP A 875 -11.17 19.32 -4.73
CA ASP A 875 -10.97 20.39 -5.71
C ASP A 875 -9.82 21.29 -5.27
N ALA A 876 -9.75 21.61 -3.98
CA ALA A 876 -8.67 22.38 -3.35
C ALA A 876 -7.26 21.81 -3.58
N TYR A 877 -7.14 20.51 -3.84
CA TYR A 877 -5.86 19.90 -4.18
C TYR A 877 -5.39 20.25 -5.60
N TYR A 878 -6.31 20.39 -6.55
CA TYR A 878 -6.00 20.63 -7.96
C TYR A 878 -6.19 22.09 -8.38
N ASN A 879 -7.10 22.80 -7.71
CA ASN A 879 -7.53 24.17 -7.97
C ASN A 879 -7.46 24.96 -6.65
N PRO A 880 -6.31 25.54 -6.31
CA PRO A 880 -6.10 26.16 -5.01
C PRO A 880 -7.02 27.38 -4.76
N ASP A 881 -7.38 28.14 -5.81
CA ASP A 881 -8.25 29.31 -5.70
C ASP A 881 -9.75 28.98 -5.55
N THR A 882 -10.11 27.70 -5.44
CA THR A 882 -11.50 27.29 -5.26
C THR A 882 -12.10 27.84 -3.96
N PRO A 883 -13.34 28.34 -3.95
CA PRO A 883 -14.04 28.71 -2.71
C PRO A 883 -14.32 27.50 -1.81
N ASP A 884 -14.20 26.28 -2.34
CA ASP A 884 -14.52 25.00 -1.70
C ASP A 884 -13.29 24.33 -1.03
N ARG A 885 -12.49 25.08 -0.25
CA ARG A 885 -11.15 24.63 0.24
C ARG A 885 -11.13 23.44 1.20
N ASP A 886 -12.10 23.39 2.12
CA ASP A 886 -12.21 22.32 3.13
C ASP A 886 -13.08 21.16 2.63
N LEU A 887 -13.55 21.21 1.39
CA LEU A 887 -14.46 20.23 0.82
C LEU A 887 -13.71 19.08 0.14
N ALA A 888 -14.11 17.87 0.52
CA ALA A 888 -13.77 16.63 -0.16
C ALA A 888 -15.01 16.06 -0.83
N GLU A 889 -14.89 15.73 -2.10
CA GLU A 889 -15.92 15.07 -2.88
C GLU A 889 -15.70 13.56 -2.85
N VAL A 890 -16.73 12.83 -2.46
CA VAL A 890 -16.84 11.38 -2.64
C VAL A 890 -17.69 11.16 -3.88
N ILE A 891 -17.04 10.80 -4.98
CA ILE A 891 -17.66 10.56 -6.28
C ILE A 891 -18.03 9.08 -6.37
N ILE A 892 -19.32 8.77 -6.36
CA ILE A 892 -19.87 7.45 -6.61
C ILE A 892 -19.87 7.23 -8.13
N THR A 893 -18.86 6.52 -8.62
CA THR A 893 -18.64 6.35 -10.07
C THR A 893 -19.29 5.08 -10.62
N LYS A 894 -19.53 4.08 -9.77
CA LYS A 894 -20.29 2.86 -10.09
C LYS A 894 -21.09 2.46 -8.87
N HIS A 895 -22.36 2.15 -9.05
CA HIS A 895 -23.24 1.62 -8.01
C HIS A 895 -24.19 0.62 -8.68
N ARG A 896 -24.15 -0.66 -8.30
CA ARG A 896 -25.00 -1.70 -8.91
C ARG A 896 -26.48 -1.57 -8.54
N ASN A 897 -26.77 -1.09 -7.34
CA ASN A 897 -28.10 -1.15 -6.73
C ASN A 897 -28.71 0.23 -6.45
N GLY A 898 -28.10 1.32 -6.95
CA GLY A 898 -28.57 2.67 -6.68
C GLY A 898 -27.89 3.74 -7.54
N PRO A 899 -28.13 5.03 -7.23
CA PRO A 899 -27.67 6.13 -8.07
C PRO A 899 -26.16 6.37 -7.95
N THR A 900 -25.57 6.83 -9.05
CA THR A 900 -24.23 7.44 -9.08
C THR A 900 -24.32 8.95 -8.87
N GLY A 901 -23.29 9.58 -8.34
CA GLY A 901 -23.27 11.02 -8.11
C GLY A 901 -22.10 11.47 -7.24
N THR A 902 -22.18 12.66 -6.67
CA THR A 902 -21.08 13.24 -5.88
C THR A 902 -21.61 13.74 -4.55
N VAL A 903 -20.98 13.29 -3.47
CA VAL A 903 -21.25 13.73 -2.10
C VAL A 903 -20.14 14.66 -1.66
N LYS A 904 -20.48 15.74 -0.95
CA LYS A 904 -19.51 16.68 -0.39
C LYS A 904 -19.36 16.45 1.11
N LEU A 905 -18.13 16.34 1.59
CA LEU A 905 -17.75 16.18 3.00
C LEU A 905 -16.74 17.25 3.38
N LEU A 906 -16.63 17.56 4.67
CA LEU A 906 -15.55 18.39 5.21
C LEU A 906 -14.35 17.51 5.55
N PHE A 907 -13.14 17.94 5.19
CA PHE A 907 -11.91 17.26 5.56
C PHE A 907 -11.07 18.13 6.50
N ASN A 908 -10.78 17.61 7.70
CA ASN A 908 -9.88 18.23 8.66
C ASN A 908 -8.51 17.53 8.62
N ALA A 909 -7.54 18.20 8.00
CA ALA A 909 -6.17 17.69 7.85
C ALA A 909 -5.40 17.54 9.19
N GLU A 910 -5.68 18.39 10.20
CA GLU A 910 -4.99 18.36 11.51
C GLU A 910 -5.35 17.11 12.33
N LEU A 911 -6.59 16.63 12.18
CA LEU A 911 -7.13 15.45 12.87
C LEU A 911 -7.17 14.21 11.96
N THR A 912 -6.80 14.34 10.68
CA THR A 912 -6.97 13.31 9.66
C THR A 912 -8.41 12.76 9.63
N GLU A 913 -9.38 13.67 9.74
CA GLU A 913 -10.78 13.35 10.00
C GLU A 913 -11.69 13.88 8.88
N PHE A 914 -12.65 13.07 8.45
CA PHE A 914 -13.73 13.50 7.55
C PHE A 914 -15.01 13.75 8.36
N ARG A 915 -15.77 14.79 8.01
CA ARG A 915 -17.00 15.18 8.72
C ARG A 915 -18.13 15.52 7.74
N ASN A 916 -19.36 15.40 8.23
CA ASN A 916 -20.55 15.86 7.52
C ASN A 916 -20.57 17.39 7.41
N LEU A 917 -21.18 17.90 6.34
CA LEU A 917 -21.52 19.32 6.25
C LEU A 917 -22.64 19.64 7.24
N ALA A 918 -22.60 20.85 7.82
CA ALA A 918 -23.68 21.33 8.66
C ALA A 918 -24.94 21.51 7.79
N ARG A 919 -26.08 20.93 8.19
CA ARG A 919 -27.37 21.29 7.60
C ARG A 919 -27.65 22.74 7.95
N ASN A 920 -27.94 23.56 6.94
CA ASN A 920 -28.66 24.82 7.18
C ASN A 920 -30.08 24.40 7.59
N GLU A 921 -30.30 24.23 8.89
CA GLU A 921 -31.65 24.28 9.47
C GLU A 921 -32.06 25.73 9.72
#